data_AF-V4APV3-F1
#
_entry.id   AF-V4APV3-F1
#
_cell.length_a   1.000
_cell.length_b   1.000
_cell.length_c   1.000
_cell.angle_alpha   90.00
_cell.angle_beta   90.00
_cell.angle_gamma   90.00
#
_symmetry.space_group_name_H-M   'P 1'
#
loop_
_entity.id
_entity.type
_entity.pdbx_description
1 polymer ?
#
loop_
_entity_poly.entity_id
_entity_poly.type
_entity_poly.pdbx_seq_one_letter_code
_entity_poly.pdbx_strand_id
1 'polypeptide(L)'
;MKFVLSLIFLGLSCCQLTYGDIYFHNPRGSNNRLDESSRARQNANRLFNSQNNARGGYNVGNVFYYGGSQLQFEWTNQHSCGNQNANCEIVIQYMCGENVRDGVTRQTIPENLAQCKDMNCNTDTEFGMHESYENWLKCSLRQRNNGLFIADQNLGGGRKRARHTRQNANGQRRGYECSEERDYYPYWHPSPWRDIVVMTNDINRCPYYKTESENVKGRWYCDIPLQVLELNRRKGLIIPNNKADCDAFRWPRNDPEGTRGVWTQAPSHGLEEPVCQETEFTRDNHNGNGLHGTPNTFNWTIPNIEEDKCVFRIRYNISTNDYAPWDTDAEQNANPRNRGAGTNVNIFERYGFENADAAGDRGYIFKNDPTVKVFPDLDVDLAIALDTAQFGRTFQDRTFVFAIQNRPSDVPADAKIHNLNVRGKRGNIVETYPAVEYDFVPTDLHVSEEDYVHIQWTGSNTNNNGNDGQGRAGSDRNNIVLMNNQVYPEGTGVYNGPGQEFGHYGVNYPIHASEAPLGIDVLRRLAFLEPGQFGGEMSELDDAGTYFNLGAIKAPDAGTYHYMCTRNNAFTNRDQKGRLHVHPYTMETRSIGQMGGTLQAKKSKLSVDEKVFNILRTLSLEEWPVEAGSKKLESKNKKITVGDDYASDFLRVYPEKKIADSTKTFTIEMEVDSSQNDVQIYRSHSDNFATWTKVPAKIEDGKAVFQAQEGGVYVARSNRNVALIVGLTIFFIVLAIIIIGGFIYFRRHPKKFQEVISNMRKTERSLHKKV
;
A
#
# COMPACT_ATOMS: atom_id res chain seq x y z
N MET A 1 -29.03 -52.74 7.27
CA MET A 1 -28.90 -51.95 6.01
C MET A 1 -29.17 -50.45 6.15
N LYS A 2 -29.78 -49.95 7.26
CA LYS A 2 -29.95 -48.50 7.50
C LYS A 2 -28.78 -47.81 8.23
N PHE A 3 -27.90 -48.57 8.89
CA PHE A 3 -26.75 -48.02 9.64
C PHE A 3 -25.50 -47.74 8.79
N VAL A 4 -25.39 -48.32 7.59
CA VAL A 4 -24.23 -48.14 6.69
C VAL A 4 -24.38 -46.90 5.79
N LEU A 5 -25.62 -46.44 5.52
CA LEU A 5 -25.86 -45.22 4.76
C LEU A 5 -25.60 -43.94 5.56
N SER A 6 -25.75 -43.95 6.89
CA SER A 6 -25.50 -42.76 7.73
C SER A 6 -24.01 -42.44 7.91
N LEU A 7 -23.12 -43.42 7.80
CA LEU A 7 -21.67 -43.20 7.82
C LEU A 7 -21.12 -42.64 6.50
N ILE A 8 -21.77 -42.94 5.38
CA ILE A 8 -21.39 -42.40 4.06
C ILE A 8 -21.82 -40.93 3.90
N PHE A 9 -22.88 -40.50 4.59
CA PHE A 9 -23.30 -39.08 4.60
C PHE A 9 -22.50 -38.18 5.57
N LEU A 10 -21.88 -38.75 6.62
CA LEU A 10 -20.97 -38.00 7.49
C LEU A 10 -19.56 -37.86 6.88
N GLY A 11 -19.09 -38.84 6.10
CA GLY A 11 -17.76 -38.81 5.47
C GLY A 11 -17.60 -37.84 4.29
N LEU A 12 -18.69 -37.32 3.73
CA LEU A 12 -18.69 -36.38 2.60
C LEU A 12 -19.01 -34.92 2.99
N SER A 13 -19.30 -34.66 4.28
CA SER A 13 -19.73 -33.32 4.75
C SER A 13 -18.66 -32.52 5.51
N CYS A 14 -17.43 -33.03 5.66
CA CYS A 14 -16.36 -32.33 6.41
C CYS A 14 -15.16 -31.83 5.58
N CYS A 15 -15.24 -31.81 4.25
CA CYS A 15 -14.41 -30.88 3.48
C CYS A 15 -15.05 -29.49 3.50
N GLN A 16 -15.19 -28.89 4.70
CA GLN A 16 -15.34 -27.46 4.76
C GLN A 16 -14.01 -26.88 4.29
N LEU A 17 -13.92 -26.54 3.00
CA LEU A 17 -12.89 -25.64 2.51
C LEU A 17 -13.05 -24.37 3.36
N THR A 18 -12.17 -24.19 4.33
CA THR A 18 -12.05 -22.94 5.07
C THR A 18 -11.65 -21.90 4.05
N TYR A 19 -12.58 -21.06 3.60
CA TYR A 19 -12.20 -19.90 2.81
C TYR A 19 -11.44 -18.96 3.75
N GLY A 20 -10.18 -18.69 3.42
CA GLY A 20 -9.33 -17.77 4.15
C GLY A 20 -9.28 -16.48 3.37
N ASP A 21 -10.22 -15.59 3.63
CA ASP A 21 -10.54 -14.59 2.63
C ASP A 21 -9.54 -13.43 2.58
N ILE A 22 -9.23 -12.93 1.38
CA ILE A 22 -8.68 -11.59 1.18
C ILE A 22 -9.59 -10.76 0.27
N TYR A 23 -9.95 -9.55 0.69
CA TYR A 23 -10.81 -8.66 -0.07
C TYR A 23 -10.14 -7.33 -0.31
N PHE A 24 -9.99 -6.97 -1.59
CA PHE A 24 -9.44 -5.67 -1.97
C PHE A 24 -10.58 -4.64 -1.98
N HIS A 25 -10.51 -3.62 -1.13
CA HIS A 25 -11.59 -2.63 -0.96
C HIS A 25 -11.36 -1.36 -1.80
N ASN A 26 -10.11 -0.89 -1.87
CA ASN A 26 -9.72 0.23 -2.74
C ASN A 26 -8.39 -0.05 -3.44
N PRO A 27 -8.33 -0.06 -4.79
CA PRO A 27 -9.47 -0.07 -5.69
C PRO A 27 -10.34 -1.32 -5.50
N ARG A 28 -11.58 -1.26 -5.98
CA ARG A 28 -12.58 -2.31 -5.74
C ARG A 28 -12.16 -3.65 -6.35
N GLY A 29 -12.03 -4.66 -5.50
CA GLY A 29 -11.83 -6.06 -5.86
C GLY A 29 -13.08 -6.70 -6.45
N SER A 30 -12.91 -7.44 -7.55
CA SER A 30 -13.99 -8.12 -8.25
C SER A 30 -14.34 -9.45 -7.59
N ASN A 31 -13.37 -10.19 -7.05
CA ASN A 31 -13.54 -11.57 -6.58
C ASN A 31 -14.25 -12.47 -7.62
N ASN A 32 -13.94 -12.32 -8.92
CA ASN A 32 -14.63 -12.90 -10.09
C ASN A 32 -16.06 -12.43 -10.38
N ARG A 33 -16.60 -11.53 -9.56
CA ARG A 33 -17.90 -10.88 -9.80
C ARG A 33 -17.82 -9.95 -11.02
N LEU A 34 -18.96 -9.73 -11.66
CA LEU A 34 -19.13 -8.74 -12.72
C LEU A 34 -20.29 -7.82 -12.33
N ASP A 35 -21.52 -8.17 -12.65
CA ASP A 35 -22.71 -7.33 -12.50
C ASP A 35 -23.89 -8.11 -11.90
N GLU A 36 -23.61 -9.18 -11.15
CA GLU A 36 -24.66 -10.03 -10.56
C GLU A 36 -25.54 -9.27 -9.56
N SER A 37 -26.87 -9.45 -9.63
CA SER A 37 -27.79 -8.97 -8.58
C SER A 37 -27.84 -9.88 -7.35
N SER A 38 -27.30 -11.10 -7.41
CA SER A 38 -27.19 -11.97 -6.24
C SER A 38 -26.10 -11.49 -5.28
N ARG A 39 -26.22 -11.84 -3.99
CA ARG A 39 -25.18 -11.52 -2.98
C ARG A 39 -23.84 -12.19 -3.28
N ALA A 40 -23.88 -13.41 -3.82
CA ALA A 40 -22.70 -14.15 -4.26
C ALA A 40 -22.41 -13.95 -5.75
N ARG A 41 -21.13 -14.05 -6.15
CA ARG A 41 -20.70 -14.21 -7.55
C ARG A 41 -21.35 -15.47 -8.15
N GLN A 42 -21.70 -15.42 -9.44
CA GLN A 42 -22.33 -16.57 -10.12
C GLN A 42 -21.31 -17.58 -10.65
N ASN A 43 -20.10 -17.15 -11.00
CA ASN A 43 -19.08 -18.02 -11.58
C ASN A 43 -17.71 -17.80 -10.93
N ALA A 44 -17.31 -18.70 -10.03
CA ALA A 44 -15.98 -18.69 -9.41
C ALA A 44 -14.83 -19.06 -10.38
N ASN A 45 -15.14 -19.45 -11.62
CA ASN A 45 -14.17 -19.80 -12.65
C ASN A 45 -13.98 -18.72 -13.72
N ARG A 46 -14.57 -17.54 -13.56
CA ARG A 46 -14.63 -16.52 -14.62
C ARG A 46 -13.25 -16.05 -15.07
N LEU A 47 -12.45 -15.50 -14.14
CA LEU A 47 -11.18 -14.84 -14.40
C LEU A 47 -9.99 -15.52 -13.72
N PHE A 48 -10.09 -15.83 -12.43
CA PHE A 48 -8.97 -16.28 -11.60
C PHE A 48 -9.42 -17.13 -10.39
N ASN A 49 -8.49 -17.83 -9.75
CA ASN A 49 -8.77 -18.60 -8.54
C ASN A 49 -8.61 -17.75 -7.28
N SER A 50 -9.68 -17.08 -6.84
CA SER A 50 -9.61 -16.21 -5.65
C SER A 50 -9.36 -16.97 -4.35
N GLN A 51 -9.90 -18.20 -4.25
CA GLN A 51 -9.96 -18.97 -2.99
C GLN A 51 -10.75 -18.27 -1.87
N ASN A 52 -11.47 -17.20 -2.18
CA ASN A 52 -12.31 -16.46 -1.26
C ASN A 52 -13.77 -16.93 -1.29
N ASN A 53 -14.53 -16.60 -0.25
CA ASN A 53 -15.98 -16.73 -0.19
C ASN A 53 -16.66 -16.07 -1.40
N ALA A 54 -17.70 -16.72 -1.92
CA ALA A 54 -18.44 -16.26 -3.09
C ALA A 54 -19.18 -14.93 -2.87
N ARG A 55 -19.44 -14.52 -1.61
CA ARG A 55 -20.16 -13.27 -1.27
C ARG A 55 -19.28 -12.01 -1.28
N GLY A 56 -17.96 -12.16 -1.34
CA GLY A 56 -17.05 -11.02 -1.46
C GLY A 56 -17.05 -10.38 -2.85
N GLY A 57 -16.33 -9.27 -2.99
CA GLY A 57 -16.22 -8.50 -4.23
C GLY A 57 -17.39 -7.53 -4.47
N TYR A 58 -17.17 -6.64 -5.42
CA TYR A 58 -18.07 -5.54 -5.79
C TYR A 58 -18.61 -5.71 -7.22
N ASN A 59 -19.63 -4.93 -7.59
CA ASN A 59 -20.07 -4.86 -8.97
C ASN A 59 -19.11 -3.99 -9.80
N VAL A 60 -19.01 -4.34 -11.09
CA VAL A 60 -18.13 -3.72 -12.07
C VAL A 60 -18.35 -2.22 -12.17
N GLY A 61 -17.26 -1.50 -12.32
CA GLY A 61 -17.23 -0.09 -12.63
C GLY A 61 -15.80 0.35 -12.90
N ASN A 62 -15.65 1.23 -13.88
CA ASN A 62 -14.34 1.65 -14.37
C ASN A 62 -13.99 3.02 -13.81
N VAL A 63 -12.73 3.19 -13.45
CA VAL A 63 -12.12 4.44 -12.99
C VAL A 63 -10.79 4.62 -13.71
N PHE A 64 -10.17 5.79 -13.58
CA PHE A 64 -8.80 5.98 -14.07
C PHE A 64 -7.96 6.72 -13.04
N TYR A 65 -6.64 6.55 -13.04
CA TYR A 65 -5.76 7.27 -12.15
C TYR A 65 -4.77 8.11 -12.94
N TYR A 66 -4.40 9.29 -12.44
CA TYR A 66 -3.36 10.08 -13.05
C TYR A 66 -1.97 9.51 -12.70
N GLY A 67 -1.06 9.49 -13.66
CA GLY A 67 0.37 9.24 -13.40
C GLY A 67 0.89 10.18 -12.31
N GLY A 68 1.64 9.64 -11.34
CA GLY A 68 2.18 10.37 -10.20
C GLY A 68 1.18 10.68 -9.09
N SER A 69 -0.09 10.28 -9.21
CA SER A 69 -1.07 10.42 -8.12
C SER A 69 -0.87 9.36 -7.03
N GLN A 70 -1.23 9.70 -5.79
CA GLN A 70 -1.18 8.82 -4.64
C GLN A 70 -2.51 8.09 -4.47
N LEU A 71 -2.45 6.77 -4.45
CA LEU A 71 -3.60 5.88 -4.27
C LEU A 71 -3.42 5.05 -3.00
N GLN A 72 -4.38 5.15 -2.08
CA GLN A 72 -4.41 4.31 -0.90
C GLN A 72 -4.99 2.95 -1.25
N PHE A 73 -4.16 1.91 -1.25
CA PHE A 73 -4.65 0.54 -1.22
C PHE A 73 -5.26 0.23 0.13
N GLU A 74 -6.38 -0.47 0.13
CA GLU A 74 -7.06 -0.88 1.35
C GLU A 74 -7.63 -2.29 1.19
N TRP A 75 -7.40 -3.16 2.16
CA TRP A 75 -7.90 -4.53 2.13
C TRP A 75 -8.21 -5.07 3.52
N THR A 76 -8.91 -6.19 3.53
CA THR A 76 -9.08 -7.06 4.70
C THR A 76 -8.60 -8.47 4.38
N ASN A 77 -7.99 -9.13 5.36
CA ASN A 77 -7.60 -10.54 5.27
C ASN A 77 -8.02 -11.31 6.52
N GLN A 78 -8.77 -12.39 6.34
CA GLN A 78 -9.43 -13.11 7.43
C GLN A 78 -8.45 -13.74 8.41
N HIS A 79 -7.31 -14.27 7.94
CA HIS A 79 -6.27 -14.82 8.80
C HIS A 79 -5.27 -13.73 9.22
N SER A 80 -4.42 -14.02 10.20
CA SER A 80 -3.50 -13.04 10.76
C SER A 80 -2.25 -12.80 9.92
N CYS A 81 -1.75 -11.57 10.01
CA CYS A 81 -0.42 -11.12 9.63
C CYS A 81 0.17 -10.35 10.82
N GLY A 82 1.49 -10.25 10.92
CA GLY A 82 2.15 -9.61 12.06
C GLY A 82 1.78 -10.24 13.42
N ASN A 83 1.41 -11.53 13.45
CA ASN A 83 0.97 -12.29 14.63
C ASN A 83 1.71 -13.63 14.69
N GLN A 84 1.88 -14.19 15.88
CA GLN A 84 2.50 -15.51 16.12
C GLN A 84 1.72 -16.70 15.53
N ASN A 85 0.43 -16.51 15.20
CA ASN A 85 -0.46 -17.60 14.79
C ASN A 85 -0.25 -18.07 13.34
N ALA A 86 0.31 -17.24 12.46
CA ALA A 86 0.55 -17.57 11.06
C ALA A 86 1.80 -16.88 10.52
N ASN A 87 2.47 -17.53 9.58
CA ASN A 87 3.38 -16.86 8.66
C ASN A 87 2.53 -16.22 7.56
N CYS A 88 2.84 -14.98 7.19
CA CYS A 88 2.06 -14.20 6.23
C CYS A 88 2.96 -13.43 5.27
N GLU A 89 2.57 -13.43 4.00
CA GLU A 89 3.00 -12.47 2.98
C GLU A 89 1.80 -11.87 2.27
N ILE A 90 1.78 -10.54 2.12
CA ILE A 90 0.87 -9.82 1.23
C ILE A 90 1.70 -9.28 0.07
N VAL A 91 1.35 -9.67 -1.15
CA VAL A 91 2.02 -9.22 -2.39
C VAL A 91 1.03 -8.45 -3.23
N ILE A 92 1.32 -7.18 -3.53
CA ILE A 92 0.49 -6.36 -4.43
C ILE A 92 1.24 -6.15 -5.74
N GLN A 93 0.53 -6.37 -6.84
CA GLN A 93 1.07 -6.36 -8.19
C GLN A 93 0.09 -5.66 -9.13
N TYR A 94 0.59 -5.23 -10.28
CA TYR A 94 -0.25 -4.72 -11.37
C TYR A 94 0.13 -5.34 -12.71
N MET A 95 -0.81 -5.29 -13.64
CA MET A 95 -0.60 -5.64 -15.04
C MET A 95 -1.33 -4.63 -15.90
N CYS A 96 -0.72 -4.25 -17.02
CA CYS A 96 -1.38 -3.47 -18.07
C CYS A 96 -1.18 -4.18 -19.40
N GLY A 97 -2.17 -4.09 -20.29
CA GLY A 97 -2.06 -4.60 -21.66
C GLY A 97 -3.33 -4.44 -22.48
N GLU A 98 -3.17 -4.37 -23.79
CA GLU A 98 -4.24 -4.02 -24.76
C GLU A 98 -5.51 -4.90 -24.65
N ASN A 99 -5.36 -6.14 -24.21
CA ASN A 99 -6.45 -7.11 -24.14
C ASN A 99 -6.99 -7.33 -22.71
N VAL A 100 -6.42 -6.68 -21.68
CA VAL A 100 -6.91 -6.78 -20.29
C VAL A 100 -8.32 -6.19 -20.21
N ARG A 101 -9.29 -6.97 -19.70
CA ARG A 101 -10.71 -6.57 -19.70
C ARG A 101 -11.54 -7.35 -18.70
N ASP A 102 -12.61 -6.71 -18.24
CA ASP A 102 -13.65 -7.35 -17.45
C ASP A 102 -14.62 -8.16 -18.31
N GLY A 103 -14.83 -7.80 -19.58
CA GLY A 103 -15.85 -8.42 -20.44
C GLY A 103 -17.29 -8.12 -19.99
N VAL A 104 -18.26 -8.64 -20.75
CA VAL A 104 -19.70 -8.39 -20.55
C VAL A 104 -20.48 -9.64 -20.15
N THR A 105 -19.82 -10.80 -20.15
CA THR A 105 -20.41 -12.07 -19.72
C THR A 105 -19.81 -12.60 -18.42
N ARG A 106 -20.64 -13.34 -17.68
CA ARG A 106 -20.25 -14.07 -16.46
C ARG A 106 -19.63 -15.43 -16.78
N GLN A 107 -19.68 -15.85 -18.05
CA GLN A 107 -19.11 -17.10 -18.51
C GLN A 107 -17.58 -17.07 -18.47
N THR A 108 -16.98 -18.24 -18.26
CA THR A 108 -15.53 -18.40 -18.34
C THR A 108 -15.12 -18.39 -19.81
N ILE A 109 -14.11 -17.58 -20.16
CA ILE A 109 -13.53 -17.53 -21.50
C ILE A 109 -13.23 -18.95 -22.05
N PRO A 110 -13.59 -19.30 -23.32
CA PRO A 110 -13.42 -20.66 -23.83
C PRO A 110 -11.96 -21.12 -23.96
N GLU A 111 -11.71 -22.43 -23.89
CA GLU A 111 -10.43 -23.01 -24.31
C GLU A 111 -10.44 -23.32 -25.83
N ASN A 112 -11.59 -23.73 -26.35
CA ASN A 112 -11.70 -24.03 -27.77
C ASN A 112 -11.85 -22.73 -28.55
N LEU A 113 -10.84 -22.37 -29.33
CA LEU A 113 -10.83 -21.15 -30.14
C LEU A 113 -12.06 -21.04 -31.04
N ALA A 114 -12.59 -22.16 -31.55
CA ALA A 114 -13.82 -22.18 -32.36
C ALA A 114 -15.09 -21.71 -31.61
N GLN A 115 -15.05 -21.56 -30.29
CA GLN A 115 -16.14 -21.00 -29.48
C GLN A 115 -15.97 -19.49 -29.23
N CYS A 116 -14.87 -18.90 -29.66
CA CYS A 116 -14.61 -17.48 -29.58
C CYS A 116 -14.86 -16.83 -30.95
N LYS A 117 -15.22 -15.54 -30.93
CA LYS A 117 -15.36 -14.73 -32.13
C LYS A 117 -14.09 -14.79 -32.98
N ASP A 118 -14.25 -14.96 -34.29
CA ASP A 118 -13.16 -15.03 -35.28
C ASP A 118 -12.08 -16.08 -34.97
N MET A 119 -12.44 -17.10 -34.18
CA MET A 119 -11.52 -18.11 -33.65
C MET A 119 -10.38 -17.53 -32.82
N ASN A 120 -10.57 -16.38 -32.18
CA ASN A 120 -9.56 -15.70 -31.39
C ASN A 120 -10.13 -15.19 -30.05
N CYS A 121 -9.85 -15.93 -28.98
CA CYS A 121 -10.31 -15.56 -27.65
C CYS A 121 -9.61 -14.32 -27.07
N ASN A 122 -8.42 -13.95 -27.55
CA ASN A 122 -7.74 -12.75 -27.05
C ASN A 122 -8.46 -11.47 -27.45
N THR A 123 -9.12 -11.45 -28.61
CA THR A 123 -9.85 -10.30 -29.14
C THR A 123 -11.36 -10.38 -28.91
N ASP A 124 -11.85 -11.50 -28.39
CA ASP A 124 -13.27 -11.66 -28.04
C ASP A 124 -13.60 -10.93 -26.73
N THR A 125 -14.09 -9.69 -26.88
CA THR A 125 -14.41 -8.81 -25.77
C THR A 125 -15.65 -9.23 -24.98
N GLU A 126 -16.39 -10.26 -25.41
CA GLU A 126 -17.50 -10.78 -24.63
C GLU A 126 -17.00 -11.26 -23.26
N PHE A 127 -15.89 -11.99 -23.24
CA PHE A 127 -15.33 -12.61 -22.05
C PHE A 127 -14.33 -11.71 -21.34
N GLY A 128 -14.31 -11.79 -20.01
CA GLY A 128 -13.26 -11.20 -19.20
C GLY A 128 -11.92 -11.94 -19.40
N MET A 129 -10.83 -11.19 -19.41
CA MET A 129 -9.49 -11.72 -19.62
C MET A 129 -8.44 -10.80 -18.99
N HIS A 130 -7.70 -11.28 -18.00
CA HIS A 130 -6.53 -10.56 -17.47
C HIS A 130 -5.22 -11.10 -18.05
N GLU A 131 -5.13 -12.42 -18.25
CA GLU A 131 -3.96 -13.10 -18.84
C GLU A 131 -4.34 -13.65 -20.21
N SER A 132 -3.43 -13.61 -21.18
CA SER A 132 -3.73 -14.03 -22.56
C SER A 132 -3.86 -15.54 -22.74
N TYR A 133 -4.47 -15.95 -23.85
CA TYR A 133 -4.57 -17.36 -24.25
C TYR A 133 -3.20 -18.04 -24.35
N GLU A 134 -2.19 -17.34 -24.88
CA GLU A 134 -0.83 -17.87 -25.05
C GLU A 134 -0.16 -18.12 -23.70
N ASN A 135 -0.28 -17.18 -22.76
CA ASN A 135 0.25 -17.33 -21.41
C ASN A 135 -0.36 -18.56 -20.72
N TRP A 136 -1.68 -18.69 -20.83
CA TRP A 136 -2.41 -19.85 -20.31
C TRP A 136 -2.02 -21.15 -21.00
N LEU A 137 -1.92 -21.18 -22.33
CA LEU A 137 -1.60 -22.39 -23.10
C LEU A 137 -0.20 -22.87 -22.74
N LYS A 138 0.78 -21.96 -22.70
CA LYS A 138 2.14 -22.25 -22.24
C LYS A 138 2.13 -22.82 -20.83
N CYS A 139 1.46 -22.19 -19.86
CA CYS A 139 1.34 -22.72 -18.50
C CYS A 139 0.63 -24.10 -18.47
N SER A 140 -0.44 -24.27 -19.24
CA SER A 140 -1.23 -25.51 -19.27
C SER A 140 -0.43 -26.73 -19.74
N LEU A 141 0.51 -26.49 -20.64
CA LEU A 141 1.37 -27.52 -21.22
C LEU A 141 2.73 -27.60 -20.54
N ARG A 142 3.10 -26.63 -19.72
CA ARG A 142 4.36 -26.61 -18.98
C ARG A 142 4.43 -27.75 -17.98
N GLN A 143 5.59 -28.39 -17.93
CA GLN A 143 5.95 -29.29 -16.85
C GLN A 143 5.97 -28.51 -15.53
N ARG A 144 5.23 -28.99 -14.52
CA ARG A 144 5.29 -28.38 -13.19
C ARG A 144 6.71 -28.48 -12.61
N ASN A 145 7.04 -27.59 -11.70
CA ASN A 145 8.20 -27.76 -10.84
C ASN A 145 7.97 -28.94 -9.89
N ASN A 146 8.75 -30.01 -10.09
CA ASN A 146 8.66 -31.23 -9.29
C ASN A 146 9.35 -31.10 -7.92
N GLY A 147 10.09 -30.02 -7.67
CA GLY A 147 10.68 -29.71 -6.37
C GLY A 147 9.70 -29.07 -5.38
N LEU A 148 8.45 -28.80 -5.76
CA LEU A 148 7.48 -28.17 -4.87
C LEU A 148 6.83 -29.18 -3.92
N PHE A 149 6.71 -28.78 -2.65
CA PHE A 149 5.94 -29.50 -1.64
C PHE A 149 4.45 -29.53 -2.00
N ILE A 150 3.88 -30.74 -1.97
CA ILE A 150 2.48 -31.05 -2.28
C ILE A 150 1.80 -31.80 -1.13
N ALA A 151 2.49 -31.98 -0.01
CA ALA A 151 2.08 -32.81 1.11
C ALA A 151 1.69 -34.24 0.64
N ASP A 152 0.43 -34.61 0.76
CA ASP A 152 -0.12 -35.91 0.35
C ASP A 152 -0.96 -35.85 -0.93
N GLN A 153 -1.06 -34.68 -1.58
CA GLN A 153 -2.01 -34.45 -2.67
C GLN A 153 -1.72 -35.32 -3.91
N ASN A 154 -2.79 -35.85 -4.52
CA ASN A 154 -2.70 -36.55 -5.79
C ASN A 154 -2.93 -35.60 -6.98
N LEU A 155 -1.86 -35.04 -7.53
CA LEU A 155 -1.95 -34.07 -8.61
C LEU A 155 -2.38 -34.73 -9.94
N GLY A 156 -3.67 -34.62 -10.27
CA GLY A 156 -4.25 -35.06 -11.54
C GLY A 156 -3.97 -36.52 -11.90
N GLY A 157 -3.81 -37.42 -10.92
CA GLY A 157 -3.44 -38.82 -11.16
C GLY A 157 -2.02 -39.01 -11.71
N GLY A 158 -1.07 -38.16 -11.32
CA GLY A 158 0.32 -38.19 -11.79
C GLY A 158 0.61 -37.26 -12.98
N ARG A 159 -0.33 -36.37 -13.33
CA ARG A 159 -0.14 -35.36 -14.38
C ARG A 159 0.84 -34.29 -13.91
N LYS A 160 1.98 -34.17 -14.61
CA LYS A 160 3.04 -33.21 -14.29
C LYS A 160 2.86 -31.85 -14.98
N ARG A 161 1.68 -31.21 -14.91
CA ARG A 161 1.48 -29.87 -15.53
C ARG A 161 1.47 -28.75 -14.49
N ALA A 162 2.01 -27.58 -14.81
CA ALA A 162 2.06 -26.41 -13.92
C ALA A 162 0.68 -25.99 -13.36
N ARG A 163 -0.40 -26.24 -14.10
CA ARG A 163 -1.77 -26.02 -13.58
C ARG A 163 -2.18 -26.92 -12.40
N HIS A 164 -1.48 -28.04 -12.15
CA HIS A 164 -1.75 -28.91 -11.00
C HIS A 164 -0.79 -28.56 -9.87
N THR A 165 -1.32 -27.87 -8.88
CA THR A 165 -0.60 -27.46 -7.66
C THR A 165 -1.22 -28.13 -6.44
N ARG A 166 -0.62 -27.97 -5.25
CA ARG A 166 -1.22 -28.47 -4.00
C ARG A 166 -2.65 -27.94 -3.81
N GLN A 167 -2.88 -26.66 -4.09
CA GLN A 167 -4.20 -26.02 -3.93
C GLN A 167 -5.14 -26.22 -5.13
N ASN A 168 -4.62 -26.66 -6.27
CA ASN A 168 -5.40 -26.97 -7.47
C ASN A 168 -5.04 -28.36 -8.00
N ALA A 169 -5.17 -29.38 -7.15
CA ALA A 169 -4.71 -30.75 -7.46
C ALA A 169 -5.33 -31.33 -8.75
N ASN A 170 -6.56 -30.93 -9.09
CA ASN A 170 -7.27 -31.36 -10.30
C ASN A 170 -6.92 -30.54 -11.55
N GLY A 171 -6.14 -29.46 -11.41
CA GLY A 171 -5.80 -28.57 -12.52
C GLY A 171 -7.02 -27.85 -13.11
N GLN A 172 -8.01 -27.54 -12.26
CA GLN A 172 -9.24 -26.86 -12.67
C GLN A 172 -8.90 -25.50 -13.26
N ARG A 173 -9.47 -25.20 -14.42
CA ARG A 173 -9.23 -23.93 -15.11
C ARG A 173 -10.07 -22.79 -14.51
N ARG A 174 -9.44 -21.63 -14.35
CA ARG A 174 -10.03 -20.38 -13.87
C ARG A 174 -9.60 -19.27 -14.83
N GLY A 175 -10.50 -18.88 -15.73
CA GLY A 175 -10.13 -18.03 -16.87
C GLY A 175 -8.89 -18.56 -17.61
N TYR A 176 -7.91 -17.69 -17.76
CA TYR A 176 -6.58 -17.97 -18.32
C TYR A 176 -5.45 -17.86 -17.29
N GLU A 177 -5.77 -17.94 -16.00
CA GLU A 177 -4.77 -17.93 -14.94
C GLU A 177 -3.83 -19.15 -14.97
N CYS A 178 -2.55 -18.91 -14.69
CA CYS A 178 -1.58 -19.95 -14.36
C CYS A 178 -1.55 -20.27 -12.85
N SER A 179 -2.01 -21.46 -12.44
CA SER A 179 -2.10 -21.82 -11.02
C SER A 179 -0.74 -21.89 -10.30
N GLU A 180 0.34 -22.32 -10.97
CA GLU A 180 1.68 -22.34 -10.36
C GLU A 180 2.20 -20.93 -10.07
N GLU A 181 1.97 -19.98 -10.99
CA GLU A 181 2.35 -18.58 -10.82
C GLU A 181 1.57 -17.93 -9.67
N ARG A 182 0.28 -18.25 -9.57
CA ARG A 182 -0.57 -17.81 -8.46
C ARG A 182 -0.13 -18.38 -7.11
N ASP A 183 0.33 -19.62 -7.04
CA ASP A 183 0.58 -20.32 -5.75
C ASP A 183 1.99 -20.07 -5.20
N TYR A 184 2.95 -19.75 -6.08
CA TYR A 184 4.36 -19.65 -5.69
C TYR A 184 4.93 -18.30 -6.14
N TYR A 185 5.55 -17.59 -5.20
CA TYR A 185 6.12 -16.26 -5.43
C TYR A 185 7.52 -16.17 -4.78
N PRO A 186 8.50 -15.50 -5.42
CA PRO A 186 8.50 -15.06 -6.82
C PRO A 186 8.41 -16.23 -7.81
N TYR A 187 7.75 -16.03 -8.95
CA TYR A 187 7.59 -17.10 -9.95
C TYR A 187 8.85 -17.23 -10.83
N TRP A 188 9.30 -18.45 -11.12
CA TRP A 188 10.56 -18.73 -11.83
C TRP A 188 10.44 -18.80 -13.36
N HIS A 189 9.23 -18.66 -13.90
CA HIS A 189 8.99 -18.50 -15.34
C HIS A 189 8.35 -17.14 -15.64
N PRO A 190 8.34 -16.70 -16.90
CA PRO A 190 7.82 -15.38 -17.23
C PRO A 190 6.38 -15.17 -16.72
N SER A 191 6.20 -14.09 -15.98
CA SER A 191 4.92 -13.62 -15.45
C SER A 191 4.59 -12.24 -16.04
N PRO A 192 3.33 -11.96 -16.39
CA PRO A 192 2.90 -10.63 -16.82
C PRO A 192 2.71 -9.65 -15.64
N TRP A 193 2.85 -10.10 -14.39
CA TRP A 193 2.60 -9.30 -13.19
C TRP A 193 3.84 -8.55 -12.73
N ARG A 194 3.71 -7.23 -12.57
CA ARG A 194 4.75 -6.32 -12.07
C ARG A 194 4.57 -6.10 -10.57
N ASP A 195 5.65 -6.22 -9.82
CA ASP A 195 5.60 -6.18 -8.36
C ASP A 195 5.61 -4.74 -7.83
N ILE A 196 4.70 -4.42 -6.90
CA ILE A 196 4.63 -3.11 -6.23
C ILE A 196 5.25 -3.22 -4.84
N VAL A 197 4.70 -4.11 -4.01
CA VAL A 197 5.11 -4.27 -2.62
C VAL A 197 4.96 -5.73 -2.18
N VAL A 198 5.92 -6.18 -1.38
CA VAL A 198 5.88 -7.43 -0.60
C VAL A 198 5.92 -7.06 0.88
N MET A 199 4.82 -7.29 1.57
CA MET A 199 4.73 -7.15 3.03
C MET A 199 4.85 -8.54 3.64
N THR A 200 5.82 -8.78 4.52
CA THR A 200 6.10 -10.12 5.08
C THR A 200 6.32 -10.12 6.59
N ASN A 201 5.99 -11.24 7.25
CA ASN A 201 6.37 -11.47 8.66
C ASN A 201 7.88 -11.76 8.82
N ASP A 202 8.54 -12.31 7.80
CA ASP A 202 9.97 -12.65 7.83
C ASP A 202 10.77 -11.66 6.98
N ILE A 203 11.16 -10.56 7.60
CA ILE A 203 11.85 -9.47 6.90
C ILE A 203 13.22 -9.88 6.34
N ASN A 204 13.84 -10.96 6.87
CA ASN A 204 15.10 -11.47 6.33
C ASN A 204 14.95 -12.00 4.90
N ARG A 205 13.72 -12.19 4.41
CA ARG A 205 13.41 -12.57 3.02
C ARG A 205 13.37 -11.38 2.07
N CYS A 206 13.38 -10.14 2.55
CA CYS A 206 13.33 -8.98 1.66
C CYS A 206 14.45 -8.92 0.60
N PRO A 207 15.71 -9.24 0.91
CA PRO A 207 16.75 -9.34 -0.12
C PRO A 207 16.39 -10.34 -1.22
N TYR A 208 15.84 -11.50 -0.85
CA TYR A 208 15.37 -12.51 -1.80
C TYR A 208 14.25 -11.96 -2.69
N TYR A 209 13.19 -11.38 -2.12
CA TYR A 209 12.07 -10.84 -2.90
C TYR A 209 12.49 -9.74 -3.87
N LYS A 210 13.35 -8.83 -3.41
CA LYS A 210 13.87 -7.73 -4.24
C LYS A 210 14.68 -8.24 -5.42
N THR A 211 15.62 -9.16 -5.19
CA THR A 211 16.50 -9.68 -6.24
C THR A 211 15.84 -10.69 -7.16
N GLU A 212 14.84 -11.42 -6.66
CA GLU A 212 14.13 -12.44 -7.44
C GLU A 212 12.86 -11.91 -8.10
N SER A 213 12.45 -10.67 -7.88
CA SER A 213 11.34 -10.07 -8.61
C SER A 213 11.62 -10.02 -10.11
N GLU A 214 10.60 -10.30 -10.94
CA GLU A 214 10.70 -10.15 -12.39
C GLU A 214 10.81 -8.69 -12.84
N ASN A 215 10.57 -7.73 -11.94
CA ASN A 215 10.90 -6.31 -12.16
C ASN A 215 12.36 -6.12 -12.57
N VAL A 216 13.28 -6.82 -11.89
CA VAL A 216 14.73 -6.66 -12.06
C VAL A 216 15.41 -7.90 -12.65
N LYS A 217 14.82 -9.09 -12.55
CA LYS A 217 15.43 -10.35 -12.98
C LYS A 217 14.61 -11.08 -14.05
N GLY A 218 15.17 -11.20 -15.26
CA GLY A 218 14.54 -11.93 -16.37
C GLY A 218 14.40 -13.43 -16.13
N ARG A 219 13.48 -14.08 -16.85
CA ARG A 219 13.08 -15.48 -16.62
C ARG A 219 13.35 -16.38 -17.81
N TRP A 220 13.91 -17.55 -17.53
CA TRP A 220 14.15 -18.56 -18.56
C TRP A 220 12.94 -19.45 -18.80
N TYR A 221 12.74 -19.87 -20.05
CA TYR A 221 11.69 -20.79 -20.43
C TYR A 221 12.08 -21.58 -21.69
N CYS A 222 11.42 -22.72 -21.90
CA CYS A 222 11.55 -23.45 -23.14
C CYS A 222 10.57 -22.90 -24.17
N ASP A 223 11.10 -22.23 -25.19
CA ASP A 223 10.31 -21.66 -26.28
C ASP A 223 10.00 -22.72 -27.34
N ILE A 224 8.71 -22.82 -27.67
CA ILE A 224 8.17 -23.74 -28.67
C ILE A 224 7.12 -22.94 -29.45
N PRO A 225 7.15 -23.00 -30.80
CA PRO A 225 6.20 -22.27 -31.64
C PRO A 225 4.75 -22.50 -31.23
N LEU A 226 3.97 -21.42 -31.12
CA LEU A 226 2.59 -21.45 -30.62
C LEU A 226 1.71 -22.40 -31.44
N GLN A 227 1.87 -22.44 -32.76
CA GLN A 227 1.09 -23.32 -33.65
C GLN A 227 1.31 -24.80 -33.31
N VAL A 228 2.54 -25.18 -32.93
CA VAL A 228 2.86 -26.54 -32.50
C VAL A 228 2.18 -26.85 -31.16
N LEU A 229 2.14 -25.90 -30.23
CA LEU A 229 1.45 -26.06 -28.96
C LEU A 229 -0.07 -26.25 -29.16
N GLU A 230 -0.70 -25.41 -29.98
CA GLU A 230 -2.15 -25.46 -30.25
C GLU A 230 -2.58 -26.78 -30.89
N LEU A 231 -1.90 -27.20 -31.96
CA LEU A 231 -2.18 -28.44 -32.69
C LEU A 231 -2.01 -29.70 -31.83
N ASN A 232 -1.21 -29.60 -30.76
CA ASN A 232 -0.83 -30.73 -29.91
C ASN A 232 -1.27 -30.60 -28.45
N ARG A 233 -2.09 -29.59 -28.10
CA ARG A 233 -2.55 -29.34 -26.72
C ARG A 233 -3.28 -30.53 -26.09
N ARG A 234 -3.93 -31.36 -26.91
CA ARG A 234 -4.61 -32.61 -26.49
C ARG A 234 -3.84 -33.88 -26.82
N LYS A 235 -2.65 -33.78 -27.42
CA LYS A 235 -1.84 -34.91 -27.90
C LYS A 235 -0.67 -35.26 -26.98
N GLY A 236 -0.69 -34.75 -25.74
CA GLY A 236 0.31 -35.11 -24.73
C GLY A 236 1.65 -34.38 -24.83
N LEU A 237 1.78 -33.34 -25.67
CA LEU A 237 2.96 -32.46 -25.69
C LEU A 237 3.18 -31.84 -24.32
N ILE A 238 4.41 -31.87 -23.79
CA ILE A 238 4.81 -31.26 -22.52
C ILE A 238 5.95 -30.29 -22.78
N ILE A 239 5.79 -29.03 -22.38
CA ILE A 239 6.85 -28.02 -22.47
C ILE A 239 7.78 -28.24 -21.28
N PRO A 240 9.07 -28.54 -21.49
CA PRO A 240 10.03 -28.67 -20.40
C PRO A 240 10.20 -27.37 -19.61
N ASN A 241 10.54 -27.50 -18.33
CA ASN A 241 10.74 -26.36 -17.42
C ASN A 241 12.20 -26.14 -17.03
N ASN A 242 13.14 -26.88 -17.63
CA ASN A 242 14.57 -26.73 -17.40
C ASN A 242 15.34 -26.79 -18.73
N LYS A 243 16.58 -26.28 -18.72
CA LYS A 243 17.42 -26.18 -19.92
C LYS A 243 17.74 -27.53 -20.55
N ALA A 244 18.18 -28.51 -19.75
CA ALA A 244 18.62 -29.80 -20.26
C ALA A 244 17.51 -30.51 -21.05
N ASP A 245 16.30 -30.55 -20.49
CA ASP A 245 15.15 -31.16 -21.15
C ASP A 245 14.65 -30.33 -22.34
N CYS A 246 14.82 -29.00 -22.32
CA CYS A 246 14.48 -28.14 -23.45
C CYS A 246 15.43 -28.36 -24.64
N ASP A 247 16.73 -28.43 -24.40
CA ASP A 247 17.74 -28.67 -25.44
C ASP A 247 17.53 -30.04 -26.09
N ALA A 248 17.11 -31.03 -25.29
CA ALA A 248 16.75 -32.38 -25.74
C ALA A 248 15.34 -32.47 -26.36
N PHE A 249 14.50 -31.44 -26.23
CA PHE A 249 13.10 -31.50 -26.67
C PHE A 249 12.99 -31.63 -28.18
N ARG A 250 12.23 -32.62 -28.64
CA ARG A 250 11.80 -32.80 -30.03
C ARG A 250 10.31 -33.09 -30.09
N TRP A 251 9.62 -32.51 -31.06
CA TRP A 251 8.22 -32.82 -31.34
C TRP A 251 7.93 -33.00 -32.84
N PRO A 252 7.39 -34.16 -33.26
CA PRO A 252 7.13 -35.37 -32.46
C PRO A 252 8.41 -35.97 -31.83
N ARG A 253 8.28 -36.71 -30.71
CA ARG A 253 9.42 -37.14 -29.87
C ARG A 253 10.52 -37.95 -30.58
N ASN A 254 10.16 -38.64 -31.66
CA ASN A 254 11.06 -39.53 -32.40
C ASN A 254 11.38 -39.01 -33.80
N ASP A 255 11.12 -37.73 -34.06
CA ASP A 255 11.40 -37.09 -35.34
C ASP A 255 12.66 -36.22 -35.23
N PRO A 256 13.79 -36.61 -35.88
CA PRO A 256 15.02 -35.82 -35.89
C PRO A 256 14.88 -34.42 -36.48
N GLU A 257 13.94 -34.27 -37.42
CA GLU A 257 13.55 -33.01 -38.08
C GLU A 257 12.35 -32.34 -37.38
N GLY A 258 11.87 -32.93 -36.27
CA GLY A 258 10.80 -32.40 -35.46
C GLY A 258 11.15 -31.05 -34.84
N THR A 259 10.12 -30.30 -34.46
CA THR A 259 10.26 -29.00 -33.79
C THR A 259 11.12 -29.14 -32.54
N ARG A 260 12.16 -28.31 -32.45
CA ARG A 260 13.07 -28.26 -31.32
C ARG A 260 12.62 -27.18 -30.33
N GLY A 261 12.83 -27.43 -29.04
CA GLY A 261 12.70 -26.41 -28.02
C GLY A 261 13.93 -25.51 -28.05
N VAL A 262 13.76 -24.23 -27.75
CA VAL A 262 14.87 -23.27 -27.61
C VAL A 262 14.82 -22.73 -26.19
N TRP A 263 15.90 -22.91 -25.42
CA TRP A 263 15.99 -22.35 -24.09
C TRP A 263 16.25 -20.84 -24.18
N THR A 264 15.23 -20.05 -23.86
CA THR A 264 15.17 -18.61 -24.10
C THR A 264 14.99 -17.86 -22.79
N GLN A 265 15.65 -16.70 -22.65
CA GLN A 265 15.45 -15.79 -21.53
C GLN A 265 14.50 -14.66 -21.93
N ALA A 266 13.35 -14.55 -21.25
CA ALA A 266 12.56 -13.33 -21.26
C ALA A 266 13.29 -12.24 -20.47
N PRO A 267 13.29 -10.97 -20.94
CA PRO A 267 13.85 -9.87 -20.18
C PRO A 267 13.08 -9.66 -18.86
N SER A 268 13.70 -8.98 -17.89
CA SER A 268 12.96 -8.42 -16.77
C SER A 268 12.00 -7.32 -17.25
N HIS A 269 11.10 -6.85 -16.38
CA HIS A 269 10.25 -5.71 -16.72
C HIS A 269 11.02 -4.39 -16.83
N GLY A 270 12.28 -4.33 -16.40
CA GLY A 270 13.08 -3.11 -16.42
C GLY A 270 12.54 -2.05 -15.45
N LEU A 271 11.97 -2.49 -14.33
CA LEU A 271 11.40 -1.64 -13.29
C LEU A 271 12.28 -1.65 -12.04
N GLU A 272 12.02 -0.71 -11.13
CA GLU A 272 12.62 -0.75 -9.80
C GLU A 272 12.24 -2.03 -9.05
N GLU A 273 13.10 -2.46 -8.13
CA GLU A 273 12.78 -3.54 -7.21
C GLU A 273 11.50 -3.22 -6.41
N PRO A 274 10.67 -4.22 -6.07
CA PRO A 274 9.48 -3.95 -5.27
C PRO A 274 9.86 -3.42 -3.89
N VAL A 275 8.97 -2.60 -3.33
CA VAL A 275 9.05 -2.25 -1.91
C VAL A 275 8.95 -3.55 -1.11
N CYS A 276 9.84 -3.77 -0.15
CA CYS A 276 9.70 -4.89 0.78
C CYS A 276 9.77 -4.37 2.21
N GLN A 277 8.76 -4.70 3.01
CA GLN A 277 8.59 -4.22 4.39
C GLN A 277 7.84 -5.25 5.24
N GLU A 278 7.74 -5.00 6.54
CA GLU A 278 6.95 -5.83 7.44
C GLU A 278 5.45 -5.72 7.14
N THR A 279 4.68 -6.77 7.45
CA THR A 279 3.22 -6.66 7.46
C THR A 279 2.72 -5.87 8.66
N GLU A 280 1.61 -5.17 8.48
CA GLU A 280 0.79 -4.70 9.61
C GLU A 280 0.07 -5.86 10.31
N PHE A 281 -0.18 -5.68 11.60
CA PHE A 281 -0.94 -6.64 12.39
C PHE A 281 -2.37 -6.79 11.85
N THR A 282 -2.86 -8.02 11.71
CA THR A 282 -4.30 -8.29 11.52
C THR A 282 -4.81 -9.32 12.51
N ARG A 283 -6.03 -9.11 12.99
CA ARG A 283 -6.69 -10.04 13.89
C ARG A 283 -7.24 -11.25 13.14
N ASP A 284 -6.88 -12.44 13.61
CA ASP A 284 -7.42 -13.71 13.11
C ASP A 284 -8.95 -13.78 13.18
N ASN A 285 -9.57 -14.26 12.10
CA ASN A 285 -10.98 -14.57 11.93
C ASN A 285 -11.96 -13.41 12.22
N HIS A 286 -11.51 -12.16 12.08
CA HIS A 286 -12.34 -10.96 12.24
C HIS A 286 -12.32 -10.11 10.97
N ASN A 287 -12.30 -10.76 9.79
CA ASN A 287 -12.16 -10.12 8.49
C ASN A 287 -11.00 -9.10 8.48
N GLY A 288 -9.87 -9.45 9.11
CA GLY A 288 -8.64 -8.67 9.02
C GLY A 288 -8.63 -7.31 9.67
N ASN A 289 -9.42 -7.07 10.72
CA ASN A 289 -9.29 -5.85 11.52
C ASN A 289 -7.82 -5.60 11.89
N GLY A 290 -7.28 -4.49 11.39
CA GLY A 290 -5.95 -4.01 11.67
C GLY A 290 -5.88 -3.37 13.06
N LEU A 291 -4.76 -2.69 13.32
CA LEU A 291 -4.62 -1.88 14.52
C LEU A 291 -5.71 -0.80 14.57
N HIS A 292 -6.23 -0.51 15.77
CA HIS A 292 -7.30 0.47 15.99
C HIS A 292 -8.66 0.14 15.34
N GLY A 293 -8.84 -1.07 14.80
CA GLY A 293 -10.12 -1.52 14.24
C GLY A 293 -10.40 -1.00 12.82
N THR A 294 -9.39 -0.50 12.11
CA THR A 294 -9.49 -0.12 10.70
C THR A 294 -8.96 -1.23 9.80
N PRO A 295 -9.34 -1.25 8.50
CA PRO A 295 -8.65 -2.08 7.52
C PRO A 295 -7.18 -1.68 7.37
N ASN A 296 -6.37 -2.60 6.84
CA ASN A 296 -4.98 -2.31 6.53
C ASN A 296 -4.87 -1.50 5.24
N THR A 297 -3.83 -0.67 5.17
CA THR A 297 -3.63 0.21 4.02
C THR A 297 -2.19 0.24 3.52
N PHE A 298 -2.01 0.62 2.27
CA PHE A 298 -0.70 0.91 1.68
C PHE A 298 -0.83 2.02 0.64
N ASN A 299 -0.12 3.12 0.83
CA ASN A 299 -0.11 4.20 -0.15
C ASN A 299 0.90 3.91 -1.26
N TRP A 300 0.45 3.95 -2.51
CA TRP A 300 1.31 3.80 -3.68
C TRP A 300 1.19 4.99 -4.62
N THR A 301 2.31 5.37 -5.24
CA THR A 301 2.32 6.39 -6.29
C THR A 301 2.18 5.70 -7.64
N ILE A 302 1.12 6.05 -8.39
CA ILE A 302 0.86 5.49 -9.71
C ILE A 302 2.02 5.85 -10.65
N PRO A 303 2.57 4.91 -11.44
CA PRO A 303 3.66 5.21 -12.36
C PRO A 303 3.22 6.20 -13.44
N ASN A 304 4.17 7.01 -13.91
CA ASN A 304 3.95 7.95 -15.01
C ASN A 304 3.95 7.20 -16.36
N ILE A 305 2.87 6.48 -16.64
CA ILE A 305 2.61 5.76 -17.89
C ILE A 305 1.21 6.09 -18.39
N GLU A 306 0.96 5.87 -19.68
CA GLU A 306 -0.35 6.04 -20.31
C GLU A 306 -0.83 4.68 -20.80
N GLU A 307 -1.84 4.14 -20.14
CA GLU A 307 -2.34 2.78 -20.39
C GLU A 307 -3.84 2.71 -20.12
N ASP A 308 -4.63 2.28 -21.11
CA ASP A 308 -6.09 2.26 -20.97
C ASP A 308 -6.61 1.10 -20.10
N LYS A 309 -5.80 0.05 -19.94
CA LYS A 309 -6.25 -1.25 -19.44
C LYS A 309 -5.23 -1.84 -18.48
N CYS A 310 -5.40 -1.51 -17.22
CA CYS A 310 -4.62 -2.03 -16.12
C CYS A 310 -5.51 -2.73 -15.08
N VAL A 311 -4.92 -3.63 -14.30
CA VAL A 311 -5.56 -4.33 -13.19
C VAL A 311 -4.57 -4.51 -12.06
N PHE A 312 -5.03 -4.36 -10.81
CA PHE A 312 -4.26 -4.73 -9.63
C PHE A 312 -4.61 -6.15 -9.17
N ARG A 313 -3.63 -6.82 -8.58
CA ARG A 313 -3.77 -8.09 -7.87
C ARG A 313 -3.19 -7.93 -6.48
N ILE A 314 -3.93 -8.40 -5.48
CA ILE A 314 -3.42 -8.64 -4.14
C ILE A 314 -3.37 -10.15 -3.91
N ARG A 315 -2.23 -10.66 -3.46
CA ARG A 315 -2.03 -12.06 -3.04
C ARG A 315 -1.82 -12.08 -1.55
N TYR A 316 -2.38 -13.11 -0.92
CA TYR A 316 -2.19 -13.40 0.49
C TYR A 316 -1.69 -14.83 0.63
N ASN A 317 -0.40 -14.97 0.90
CA ASN A 317 0.20 -16.26 1.22
C ASN A 317 0.20 -16.42 2.73
N ILE A 318 -0.33 -17.54 3.21
CA ILE A 318 -0.23 -17.94 4.61
C ILE A 318 0.42 -19.29 4.73
N SER A 319 1.04 -19.56 5.86
CA SER A 319 1.36 -20.90 6.33
C SER A 319 1.37 -20.94 7.86
N THR A 320 1.47 -22.13 8.43
CA THR A 320 1.53 -22.32 9.89
C THR A 320 2.98 -22.39 10.38
N ASN A 321 3.18 -22.42 11.70
CA ASN A 321 4.47 -22.62 12.34
C ASN A 321 4.78 -24.10 12.67
N ASP A 322 3.90 -25.02 12.26
CA ASP A 322 4.06 -26.46 12.52
C ASP A 322 5.23 -27.07 11.75
N TYR A 323 5.67 -26.41 10.67
CA TYR A 323 6.87 -26.77 9.90
C TYR A 323 7.56 -25.53 9.35
N ALA A 324 8.82 -25.66 8.91
CA ALA A 324 9.56 -24.58 8.25
C ALA A 324 9.16 -24.48 6.77
N PRO A 325 8.30 -23.51 6.36
CA PRO A 325 7.68 -23.54 5.04
C PRO A 325 8.68 -23.36 3.90
N TRP A 326 9.76 -22.62 4.16
CA TRP A 326 10.82 -22.33 3.19
C TRP A 326 11.86 -23.44 3.04
N ASP A 327 11.94 -24.34 4.02
CA ASP A 327 12.86 -25.49 4.00
C ASP A 327 12.09 -26.80 3.69
N THR A 328 10.84 -26.68 3.26
CA THR A 328 9.97 -27.81 2.93
C THR A 328 9.69 -27.83 1.43
N ASP A 329 10.10 -28.92 0.79
CA ASP A 329 10.07 -29.09 -0.65
C ASP A 329 9.50 -30.47 -1.03
N ALA A 330 9.82 -30.96 -2.22
CA ALA A 330 9.29 -32.23 -2.67
C ALA A 330 9.83 -33.47 -1.94
N GLU A 331 10.96 -33.40 -1.27
CA GLU A 331 11.56 -34.50 -0.51
C GLU A 331 10.71 -34.88 0.70
N GLN A 332 9.99 -33.90 1.26
CA GLN A 332 9.10 -34.12 2.40
C GLN A 332 7.70 -34.60 1.98
N ASN A 333 7.40 -34.78 0.70
CA ASN A 333 6.09 -35.28 0.27
C ASN A 333 5.80 -36.69 0.79
N ALA A 334 4.51 -36.99 0.97
CA ALA A 334 4.07 -38.33 1.31
C ALA A 334 4.40 -39.32 0.18
N ASN A 335 4.74 -40.56 0.55
CA ASN A 335 4.94 -41.62 -0.43
C ASN A 335 3.65 -41.84 -1.24
N PRO A 336 3.65 -41.68 -2.58
CA PRO A 336 2.44 -41.84 -3.38
C PRO A 336 1.80 -43.23 -3.29
N ARG A 337 2.60 -44.25 -2.96
CA ARG A 337 2.14 -45.64 -2.77
C ARG A 337 1.61 -45.92 -1.36
N ASN A 338 1.89 -45.03 -0.40
CA ASN A 338 1.45 -45.18 0.99
C ASN A 338 1.20 -43.80 1.64
N ARG A 339 0.21 -43.06 1.13
CA ARG A 339 -0.14 -41.73 1.66
C ARG A 339 -0.60 -41.76 3.13
N GLY A 340 -1.13 -42.89 3.59
CA GLY A 340 -1.57 -43.06 4.98
C GLY A 340 -0.44 -43.00 6.01
N ALA A 341 0.80 -43.22 5.58
CA ALA A 341 2.00 -43.01 6.40
C ALA A 341 2.31 -41.52 6.66
N GLY A 342 1.64 -40.60 5.94
CA GLY A 342 1.88 -39.17 6.04
C GLY A 342 3.10 -38.69 5.26
N THR A 343 3.42 -37.42 5.45
CA THR A 343 4.56 -36.72 4.85
C THR A 343 5.85 -36.96 5.65
N ASN A 344 7.01 -36.66 5.06
CA ASN A 344 8.30 -36.71 5.77
C ASN A 344 8.67 -35.34 6.38
N VAL A 345 7.68 -34.47 6.62
CA VAL A 345 7.91 -33.19 7.28
C VAL A 345 8.41 -33.45 8.70
N ASN A 346 9.54 -32.84 9.07
CA ASN A 346 10.10 -32.97 10.41
C ASN A 346 9.27 -32.17 11.42
N ILE A 347 8.31 -32.84 12.05
CA ILE A 347 7.55 -32.30 13.18
C ILE A 347 8.05 -32.81 14.54
N PHE A 348 8.76 -33.95 14.57
CA PHE A 348 9.13 -34.64 15.82
C PHE A 348 10.03 -33.78 16.72
N GLU A 349 11.01 -33.08 16.16
CA GLU A 349 11.92 -32.20 16.92
C GLU A 349 11.15 -31.05 17.57
N ARG A 350 10.19 -30.45 16.86
CA ARG A 350 9.38 -29.33 17.35
C ARG A 350 8.49 -29.71 18.51
N TYR A 351 8.00 -30.95 18.53
CA TYR A 351 7.18 -31.49 19.61
C TYR A 351 8.00 -32.26 20.66
N GLY A 352 9.34 -32.20 20.62
CA GLY A 352 10.22 -32.71 21.67
C GLY A 352 10.43 -34.23 21.68
N PHE A 353 10.25 -34.90 20.54
CA PHE A 353 10.55 -36.32 20.39
C PHE A 353 12.01 -36.56 20.00
N GLU A 354 12.58 -37.69 20.42
CA GLU A 354 13.97 -38.05 20.12
C GLU A 354 14.21 -38.35 18.63
N ASN A 355 13.21 -38.91 17.95
CA ASN A 355 13.25 -39.28 16.55
C ASN A 355 11.85 -39.42 15.95
N ALA A 356 11.77 -39.57 14.63
CA ALA A 356 10.53 -39.70 13.88
C ALA A 356 9.72 -40.95 14.25
N ASP A 357 10.38 -42.07 14.59
CA ASP A 357 9.68 -43.31 14.96
C ASP A 357 8.93 -43.14 16.27
N ALA A 358 9.56 -42.54 17.29
CA ALA A 358 8.92 -42.25 18.58
C ALA A 358 7.71 -41.29 18.44
N ALA A 359 7.80 -40.32 17.54
CA ALA A 359 6.67 -39.44 17.20
C ALA A 359 5.57 -40.20 16.46
N GLY A 360 5.96 -41.05 15.49
CA GLY A 360 5.07 -41.87 14.69
C GLY A 360 4.27 -42.87 15.52
N ASP A 361 4.90 -43.55 16.48
CA ASP A 361 4.26 -44.47 17.44
C ASP A 361 3.19 -43.77 18.29
N ARG A 362 3.36 -42.47 18.51
CA ARG A 362 2.39 -41.61 19.20
C ARG A 362 1.46 -40.84 18.26
N GLY A 363 1.53 -41.10 16.95
CA GLY A 363 0.65 -40.51 15.94
C GLY A 363 0.97 -39.05 15.56
N TYR A 364 2.09 -38.50 16.03
CA TYR A 364 2.58 -37.17 15.67
C TYR A 364 3.21 -37.24 14.27
N ILE A 365 2.34 -37.33 13.27
CA ILE A 365 2.68 -37.42 11.85
C ILE A 365 1.89 -36.32 11.11
N PHE A 366 2.55 -35.60 10.20
CA PHE A 366 1.86 -34.61 9.37
C PHE A 366 1.11 -35.31 8.22
N LYS A 367 -0.19 -35.56 8.45
CA LYS A 367 -1.16 -36.14 7.51
C LYS A 367 -2.57 -35.65 7.84
N ASN A 368 -3.54 -35.90 6.98
CA ASN A 368 -4.93 -35.52 7.27
C ASN A 368 -5.48 -36.32 8.47
N ASP A 369 -6.21 -35.61 9.32
CA ASP A 369 -6.90 -36.13 10.51
C ASP A 369 -6.08 -37.14 11.34
N PRO A 370 -4.84 -36.80 11.77
CA PRO A 370 -4.03 -37.73 12.52
C PRO A 370 -4.63 -37.96 13.91
N THR A 371 -4.47 -39.19 14.39
CA THR A 371 -4.84 -39.57 15.75
C THR A 371 -3.59 -39.59 16.60
N VAL A 372 -3.58 -38.83 17.71
CA VAL A 372 -2.41 -38.66 18.58
C VAL A 372 -2.62 -39.26 19.96
N LYS A 373 -1.60 -39.96 20.45
CA LYS A 373 -1.49 -40.48 21.82
C LYS A 373 -0.84 -39.44 22.71
N VAL A 374 -1.62 -38.60 23.37
CA VAL A 374 -1.09 -37.49 24.22
C VAL A 374 -0.50 -38.00 25.53
N PHE A 375 -1.07 -39.06 26.10
CA PHE A 375 -0.56 -39.70 27.31
C PHE A 375 -0.13 -41.13 26.96
N PRO A 376 1.13 -41.52 27.18
CA PRO A 376 1.61 -42.86 26.83
C PRO A 376 0.88 -43.97 27.62
N ASP A 377 0.44 -43.66 28.83
CA ASP A 377 -0.18 -44.63 29.76
C ASP A 377 -1.72 -44.60 29.74
N LEU A 378 -2.34 -43.77 28.90
CA LEU A 378 -3.79 -43.68 28.76
C LEU A 378 -4.22 -44.23 27.41
N ASP A 379 -5.14 -45.20 27.42
CA ASP A 379 -5.76 -45.75 26.21
C ASP A 379 -6.86 -44.82 25.68
N VAL A 380 -6.49 -43.56 25.43
CA VAL A 380 -7.34 -42.53 24.84
C VAL A 380 -6.53 -41.75 23.82
N ASP A 381 -7.01 -41.83 22.59
CA ASP A 381 -6.45 -41.21 21.42
C ASP A 381 -7.27 -39.96 21.04
N LEU A 382 -6.59 -38.85 20.70
CA LEU A 382 -7.25 -37.62 20.24
C LEU A 382 -7.11 -37.48 18.72
N ALA A 383 -8.20 -37.19 18.02
CA ALA A 383 -8.15 -36.81 16.62
C ALA A 383 -7.87 -35.31 16.48
N ILE A 384 -6.87 -34.95 15.67
CA ILE A 384 -6.60 -33.56 15.29
C ILE A 384 -7.32 -33.29 13.98
N ALA A 385 -8.08 -32.20 13.89
CA ALA A 385 -8.69 -31.75 12.63
C ALA A 385 -7.66 -31.03 11.75
N LEU A 386 -6.76 -31.81 11.14
CA LEU A 386 -5.70 -31.31 10.26
C LEU A 386 -6.06 -31.66 8.80
N ASP A 387 -6.06 -30.66 7.93
CA ASP A 387 -6.10 -30.85 6.48
C ASP A 387 -4.81 -30.29 5.87
N THR A 388 -3.93 -31.18 5.42
CA THR A 388 -2.62 -30.84 4.83
C THR A 388 -2.74 -30.01 3.55
N ALA A 389 -3.91 -29.98 2.90
CA ALA A 389 -4.20 -29.06 1.80
C ALA A 389 -4.49 -27.63 2.27
N GLN A 390 -4.87 -27.44 3.54
CA GLN A 390 -5.11 -26.12 4.15
C GLN A 390 -3.87 -25.52 4.80
N PHE A 391 -2.83 -26.33 5.05
CA PHE A 391 -1.60 -25.89 5.69
C PHE A 391 -0.67 -25.26 4.66
N GLY A 392 -0.78 -23.95 4.52
CA GLY A 392 -0.06 -23.19 3.52
C GLY A 392 -0.95 -22.90 2.31
N ARG A 393 -1.40 -21.66 2.13
CA ARG A 393 -2.35 -21.30 1.07
C ARG A 393 -2.08 -19.92 0.50
N THR A 394 -2.32 -19.79 -0.80
CA THR A 394 -2.45 -18.49 -1.45
C THR A 394 -3.91 -18.18 -1.75
N PHE A 395 -4.33 -17.00 -1.31
CA PHE A 395 -5.58 -16.34 -1.68
C PHE A 395 -5.26 -15.12 -2.53
N GLN A 396 -6.24 -14.65 -3.30
CA GLN A 396 -6.06 -13.41 -4.04
C GLN A 396 -7.39 -12.72 -4.32
N ASP A 397 -7.30 -11.43 -4.56
CA ASP A 397 -8.34 -10.67 -5.24
C ASP A 397 -7.71 -9.82 -6.36
N ARG A 398 -8.53 -9.47 -7.36
CA ARG A 398 -8.11 -8.64 -8.49
C ARG A 398 -9.16 -7.56 -8.73
N THR A 399 -8.71 -6.34 -9.01
CA THR A 399 -9.62 -5.22 -9.26
C THR A 399 -10.36 -5.39 -10.59
N PHE A 400 -11.35 -4.53 -10.82
CA PHE A 400 -11.82 -4.25 -12.18
C PHE A 400 -10.75 -3.48 -12.97
N VAL A 401 -10.95 -3.40 -14.28
CA VAL A 401 -10.03 -2.67 -15.17
C VAL A 401 -10.11 -1.17 -14.91
N PHE A 402 -8.94 -0.54 -14.85
CA PHE A 402 -8.80 0.92 -14.76
C PHE A 402 -7.79 1.41 -15.79
N ALA A 403 -7.87 2.69 -16.13
CA ALA A 403 -6.87 3.35 -16.98
C ALA A 403 -5.86 4.15 -16.13
N ILE A 404 -4.65 4.33 -16.65
CA ILE A 404 -3.68 5.31 -16.17
C ILE A 404 -3.57 6.40 -17.23
N GLN A 405 -3.89 7.63 -16.85
CA GLN A 405 -3.87 8.79 -17.74
C GLN A 405 -2.72 9.72 -17.40
N ASN A 406 -2.31 10.51 -18.38
CA ASN A 406 -1.36 11.60 -18.16
C ASN A 406 -1.88 12.59 -17.13
N ARG A 407 -0.96 13.10 -16.31
CA ARG A 407 -1.26 14.18 -15.36
C ARG A 407 -1.90 15.38 -16.11
N PRO A 408 -2.96 16.02 -15.58
CA PRO A 408 -3.54 17.19 -16.20
C PRO A 408 -2.51 18.31 -16.34
N SER A 409 -2.51 19.00 -17.48
CA SER A 409 -1.49 20.01 -17.82
C SER A 409 -1.58 21.28 -16.96
N ASP A 410 -2.71 21.50 -16.29
CA ASP A 410 -2.98 22.60 -15.36
C ASP A 410 -2.57 22.29 -13.91
N VAL A 411 -2.14 21.06 -13.61
CA VAL A 411 -1.65 20.68 -12.29
C VAL A 411 -0.11 20.69 -12.28
N PRO A 412 0.56 21.51 -11.44
CA PRO A 412 2.01 21.59 -11.37
C PRO A 412 2.68 20.23 -11.19
N ALA A 413 3.83 19.99 -11.83
CA ALA A 413 4.49 18.67 -11.83
C ALA A 413 4.95 18.20 -10.44
N ASP A 414 5.25 19.14 -9.55
CA ASP A 414 5.71 18.94 -8.18
C ASP A 414 4.57 18.84 -7.15
N ALA A 415 3.34 19.21 -7.51
CA ALA A 415 2.19 19.07 -6.62
C ALA A 415 1.80 17.60 -6.42
N LYS A 416 1.34 17.21 -5.22
CA LYS A 416 0.80 15.87 -5.00
C LYS A 416 -0.67 15.83 -5.44
N ILE A 417 -1.08 14.74 -6.10
CA ILE A 417 -2.50 14.46 -6.37
C ILE A 417 -2.90 13.29 -5.48
N HIS A 418 -3.88 13.47 -4.60
CA HIS A 418 -4.41 12.42 -3.75
C HIS A 418 -5.74 11.90 -4.31
N ASN A 419 -5.89 10.58 -4.45
CA ASN A 419 -7.15 10.01 -4.94
C ASN A 419 -8.14 9.82 -3.79
N LEU A 420 -9.33 10.40 -3.92
CA LEU A 420 -10.47 10.19 -3.04
C LEU A 420 -11.54 9.39 -3.80
N ASN A 421 -11.75 8.14 -3.36
CA ASN A 421 -12.66 7.20 -3.99
C ASN A 421 -13.80 6.80 -3.06
N VAL A 422 -14.61 5.84 -3.52
CA VAL A 422 -15.63 5.15 -2.73
C VAL A 422 -15.39 3.64 -2.79
N ARG A 423 -15.28 2.99 -1.64
CA ARG A 423 -15.32 1.51 -1.50
C ARG A 423 -16.75 1.04 -1.24
N GLY A 424 -16.99 -0.27 -1.29
CA GLY A 424 -18.24 -0.84 -0.78
C GLY A 424 -19.27 -1.23 -1.84
N LYS A 425 -20.39 -1.81 -1.36
CA LYS A 425 -21.60 -2.08 -2.16
C LYS A 425 -22.88 -1.78 -1.37
N ARG A 426 -24.03 -1.72 -2.06
CA ARG A 426 -25.35 -1.44 -1.46
C ARG A 426 -25.74 -2.52 -0.45
N GLY A 427 -26.15 -2.10 0.74
CA GLY A 427 -26.65 -2.95 1.83
C GLY A 427 -26.11 -2.49 3.19
N ASN A 428 -26.60 -3.11 4.27
CA ASN A 428 -25.96 -3.04 5.59
C ASN A 428 -24.84 -4.10 5.73
N ILE A 429 -24.03 -4.04 6.80
CA ILE A 429 -22.89 -4.95 7.00
C ILE A 429 -23.24 -6.42 6.85
N VAL A 430 -24.39 -6.88 7.36
CA VAL A 430 -24.78 -8.30 7.33
C VAL A 430 -25.09 -8.76 5.90
N GLU A 431 -25.64 -7.86 5.10
CA GLU A 431 -26.01 -8.12 3.71
C GLU A 431 -24.80 -8.13 2.79
N THR A 432 -23.87 -7.19 3.01
CA THR A 432 -22.67 -7.01 2.20
C THR A 432 -21.53 -7.94 2.61
N TYR A 433 -21.52 -8.43 3.86
CA TYR A 433 -20.50 -9.34 4.37
C TYR A 433 -20.27 -10.54 3.45
N PRO A 434 -19.01 -10.90 3.17
CA PRO A 434 -17.76 -10.38 3.77
C PRO A 434 -17.11 -9.19 3.06
N ALA A 435 -17.80 -8.57 2.08
CA ALA A 435 -17.44 -7.22 1.64
C ALA A 435 -17.93 -6.18 2.67
N VAL A 436 -17.86 -4.90 2.32
CA VAL A 436 -18.26 -3.78 3.20
C VAL A 436 -19.32 -2.90 2.54
N GLU A 437 -20.03 -2.12 3.34
CA GLU A 437 -20.94 -1.05 2.87
C GLU A 437 -20.19 0.08 2.18
N TYR A 438 -20.94 0.99 1.55
CA TYR A 438 -20.38 2.19 0.96
C TYR A 438 -19.71 3.09 1.99
N ASP A 439 -18.50 3.51 1.67
CA ASP A 439 -17.73 4.44 2.48
C ASP A 439 -16.74 5.22 1.59
N PHE A 440 -16.33 6.41 2.02
CA PHE A 440 -15.24 7.13 1.37
C PHE A 440 -13.90 6.49 1.70
N VAL A 441 -12.97 6.52 0.76
CA VAL A 441 -11.63 5.97 0.94
C VAL A 441 -10.59 6.89 0.28
N PRO A 442 -9.68 7.50 1.07
CA PRO A 442 -9.60 7.45 2.53
C PRO A 442 -10.81 8.12 3.22
N THR A 443 -11.29 7.57 4.35
CA THR A 443 -12.28 8.24 5.21
C THR A 443 -11.69 9.50 5.84
N ASP A 444 -10.40 9.47 6.14
CA ASP A 444 -9.60 10.57 6.68
C ASP A 444 -8.50 10.93 5.69
N LEU A 445 -8.73 11.95 4.87
CA LEU A 445 -7.77 12.40 3.89
C LEU A 445 -7.02 13.63 4.41
N HIS A 446 -5.69 13.53 4.54
CA HIS A 446 -4.82 14.64 4.94
C HIS A 446 -4.02 15.15 3.74
N VAL A 447 -4.09 16.46 3.48
CA VAL A 447 -3.42 17.11 2.35
C VAL A 447 -2.84 18.46 2.74
N SER A 448 -1.89 18.98 1.96
CA SER A 448 -1.44 20.37 2.01
C SER A 448 -2.35 21.29 1.18
N GLU A 449 -2.41 22.60 1.48
CA GLU A 449 -3.02 23.62 0.61
C GLU A 449 -2.38 23.68 -0.80
N GLU A 450 -1.15 23.15 -0.94
CA GLU A 450 -0.43 23.03 -2.22
C GLU A 450 -0.82 21.78 -3.02
N ASP A 451 -1.52 20.82 -2.40
CA ASP A 451 -1.89 19.55 -3.02
C ASP A 451 -3.20 19.65 -3.81
N TYR A 452 -3.46 18.62 -4.59
CA TYR A 452 -4.67 18.42 -5.36
C TYR A 452 -5.37 17.13 -4.91
N VAL A 453 -6.70 17.11 -5.00
CA VAL A 453 -7.52 15.94 -4.73
C VAL A 453 -8.23 15.53 -6.02
N HIS A 454 -8.02 14.30 -6.46
CA HIS A 454 -8.75 13.68 -7.55
C HIS A 454 -9.94 12.93 -7.00
N ILE A 455 -11.14 13.48 -7.22
CA ILE A 455 -12.39 12.94 -6.68
C ILE A 455 -13.13 12.20 -7.78
N GLN A 456 -13.29 10.88 -7.62
CA GLN A 456 -14.05 10.05 -8.54
C GLN A 456 -14.58 8.79 -7.86
N TRP A 457 -15.58 8.16 -8.46
CA TRP A 457 -16.01 6.83 -8.07
C TRP A 457 -16.91 6.22 -9.12
N THR A 458 -17.19 4.93 -8.94
CA THR A 458 -18.27 4.25 -9.62
C THR A 458 -19.30 3.76 -8.60
N GLY A 459 -20.57 3.83 -8.98
CA GLY A 459 -21.66 3.09 -8.37
C GLY A 459 -22.03 1.86 -9.18
N SER A 460 -23.23 1.34 -8.99
CA SER A 460 -23.80 0.21 -9.73
C SER A 460 -25.32 0.33 -9.87
N ASN A 461 -25.87 -0.37 -10.86
CA ASN A 461 -27.32 -0.52 -11.08
C ASN A 461 -27.80 -1.96 -10.87
N THR A 462 -26.91 -2.85 -10.45
CA THR A 462 -27.16 -4.30 -10.44
C THR A 462 -26.89 -4.92 -9.08
N ASN A 463 -27.05 -4.16 -7.99
CA ASN A 463 -27.02 -4.75 -6.65
C ASN A 463 -28.28 -5.62 -6.41
N ASN A 464 -28.27 -6.34 -5.30
CA ASN A 464 -29.47 -7.07 -4.86
C ASN A 464 -30.60 -6.09 -4.52
N ASN A 465 -31.77 -6.28 -5.11
CA ASN A 465 -32.95 -5.46 -4.86
C ASN A 465 -33.47 -5.58 -3.41
N GLY A 466 -33.13 -6.67 -2.71
CA GLY A 466 -33.47 -6.89 -1.31
C GLY A 466 -32.43 -6.34 -0.32
N ASN A 467 -31.38 -5.66 -0.78
CA ASN A 467 -30.42 -5.02 0.13
C ASN A 467 -30.87 -3.61 0.49
N ASP A 468 -30.62 -3.23 1.74
CA ASP A 468 -30.93 -1.92 2.29
C ASP A 468 -30.21 -0.79 1.52
N GLY A 469 -30.90 0.33 1.28
CA GLY A 469 -30.35 1.50 0.62
C GLY A 469 -31.44 2.50 0.22
N GLN A 470 -31.05 3.73 -0.11
CA GLN A 470 -31.97 4.76 -0.60
C GLN A 470 -31.95 4.86 -2.14
N GLY A 471 -32.97 5.52 -2.71
CA GLY A 471 -33.21 5.52 -4.16
C GLY A 471 -33.71 4.19 -4.69
N ARG A 472 -33.82 4.13 -6.02
CA ARG A 472 -34.26 2.96 -6.79
C ARG A 472 -33.54 1.68 -6.35
N ALA A 473 -34.32 0.64 -6.06
CA ALA A 473 -33.83 -0.67 -5.65
C ALA A 473 -32.79 -1.23 -6.64
N GLY A 474 -31.71 -1.83 -6.11
CA GLY A 474 -30.60 -2.37 -6.89
C GLY A 474 -29.60 -1.32 -7.40
N SER A 475 -29.97 -0.04 -7.44
CA SER A 475 -29.08 1.05 -7.82
C SER A 475 -28.39 1.70 -6.62
N ASP A 476 -27.22 2.26 -6.87
CA ASP A 476 -26.49 3.06 -5.92
C ASP A 476 -25.77 4.22 -6.61
N ARG A 477 -25.74 5.34 -5.89
CA ARG A 477 -25.00 6.54 -6.26
C ARG A 477 -24.32 7.08 -5.02
N ASN A 478 -23.26 7.84 -5.23
CA ASN A 478 -22.49 8.47 -4.17
C ASN A 478 -22.33 9.93 -4.54
N ASN A 479 -22.43 10.81 -3.54
CA ASN A 479 -22.24 12.24 -3.67
C ASN A 479 -21.51 12.77 -2.44
N ILE A 480 -21.06 14.02 -2.51
CA ILE A 480 -20.42 14.70 -1.39
C ILE A 480 -21.19 15.98 -1.11
N VAL A 481 -21.66 16.13 0.12
CA VAL A 481 -22.16 17.40 0.66
C VAL A 481 -21.45 17.70 1.98
N LEU A 482 -21.09 18.96 2.19
CA LEU A 482 -20.54 19.40 3.48
C LEU A 482 -21.61 19.32 4.56
N MET A 483 -21.22 18.81 5.72
CA MET A 483 -22.09 18.65 6.88
C MET A 483 -22.28 19.99 7.60
N ASN A 484 -23.39 20.15 8.30
CA ASN A 484 -23.66 21.37 9.07
C ASN A 484 -22.80 21.40 10.34
N ASN A 485 -22.60 22.62 10.85
CA ASN A 485 -21.82 22.88 12.06
C ASN A 485 -22.42 22.19 13.28
N GLN A 486 -21.59 21.97 14.29
CA GLN A 486 -22.01 21.41 15.57
C GLN A 486 -23.17 22.22 16.18
N VAL A 487 -24.29 21.56 16.48
CA VAL A 487 -25.49 22.20 17.05
C VAL A 487 -25.52 22.09 18.59
N TYR A 488 -24.96 21.01 19.14
CA TYR A 488 -24.91 20.74 20.57
C TYR A 488 -23.48 20.45 21.01
N PRO A 489 -23.05 20.92 22.21
CA PRO A 489 -21.74 20.55 22.74
C PRO A 489 -21.61 19.04 22.90
N GLU A 490 -20.64 18.42 22.24
CA GLU A 490 -20.31 17.01 22.39
C GLU A 490 -19.01 16.83 23.20
N GLY A 491 -19.10 16.06 24.29
CA GLY A 491 -17.95 15.70 25.11
C GLY A 491 -17.18 16.90 25.71
N THR A 492 -15.90 16.69 26.02
CA THR A 492 -14.97 17.71 26.52
C THR A 492 -14.24 18.45 25.39
N GLY A 493 -14.85 18.49 24.19
CA GLY A 493 -14.20 18.65 22.89
C GLY A 493 -13.58 20.03 22.64
N VAL A 494 -12.27 20.11 22.79
CA VAL A 494 -11.47 21.16 22.13
C VAL A 494 -11.16 20.65 20.71
N TYR A 495 -11.61 21.37 19.69
CA TYR A 495 -11.19 21.12 18.31
C TYR A 495 -9.68 21.38 18.19
N ASN A 496 -8.94 20.36 17.74
CA ASN A 496 -7.48 20.41 17.56
C ASN A 496 -7.07 20.15 16.10
N GLY A 497 -8.02 20.22 15.15
CA GLY A 497 -7.74 20.04 13.74
C GLY A 497 -7.00 21.23 13.12
N PRO A 498 -6.51 21.11 11.88
CA PRO A 498 -5.93 22.23 11.16
C PRO A 498 -6.98 23.32 10.89
N GLY A 499 -6.62 24.60 11.05
CA GLY A 499 -7.44 25.73 10.61
C GLY A 499 -8.82 25.81 11.28
N GLN A 500 -9.83 26.19 10.49
CA GLN A 500 -11.23 26.20 10.93
C GLN A 500 -11.87 24.81 10.79
N GLU A 501 -12.89 24.54 11.59
CA GLU A 501 -13.73 23.35 11.47
C GLU A 501 -14.98 23.68 10.65
N PHE A 502 -15.22 22.93 9.57
CA PHE A 502 -16.40 23.06 8.72
C PHE A 502 -17.22 21.77 8.79
N GLY A 503 -18.42 21.88 9.36
CA GLY A 503 -19.27 20.73 9.63
C GLY A 503 -18.82 19.90 10.84
N HIS A 504 -19.63 18.93 11.26
CA HIS A 504 -19.35 18.11 12.44
C HIS A 504 -19.94 16.69 12.31
N TYR A 505 -19.21 15.64 12.73
CA TYR A 505 -19.65 14.23 12.57
C TYR A 505 -20.99 13.89 13.24
N GLY A 506 -21.27 14.55 14.37
CA GLY A 506 -22.52 14.35 15.12
C GLY A 506 -23.77 14.90 14.44
N VAL A 507 -23.63 15.56 13.29
CA VAL A 507 -24.75 16.14 12.53
C VAL A 507 -25.00 15.33 11.26
N ASN A 508 -26.26 15.14 10.85
CA ASN A 508 -26.62 14.41 9.61
C ASN A 508 -27.34 15.29 8.59
N TYR A 509 -27.29 16.61 8.76
CA TYR A 509 -27.84 17.59 7.84
C TYR A 509 -26.71 18.34 7.14
N PRO A 510 -26.83 18.67 5.86
CA PRO A 510 -25.84 19.47 5.16
C PRO A 510 -25.88 20.93 5.62
N ILE A 511 -24.74 21.62 5.51
CA ILE A 511 -24.69 23.07 5.65
C ILE A 511 -25.45 23.73 4.49
N HIS A 512 -25.98 24.94 4.70
CA HIS A 512 -26.55 25.71 3.60
C HIS A 512 -25.46 26.06 2.57
N ALA A 513 -25.74 25.89 1.28
CA ALA A 513 -24.71 26.01 0.23
C ALA A 513 -24.03 27.40 0.15
N SER A 514 -24.72 28.46 0.58
CA SER A 514 -24.13 29.82 0.64
C SER A 514 -23.13 30.01 1.79
N GLU A 515 -23.14 29.12 2.78
CA GLU A 515 -22.24 29.13 3.93
C GLU A 515 -21.08 28.15 3.75
N ALA A 516 -21.14 27.30 2.71
CA ALA A 516 -20.10 26.35 2.41
C ALA A 516 -18.83 27.07 1.91
N PRO A 517 -17.65 26.77 2.47
CA PRO A 517 -16.35 27.38 2.11
C PRO A 517 -15.77 26.86 0.78
N LEU A 518 -16.60 26.50 -0.20
CA LEU A 518 -16.21 25.98 -1.50
C LEU A 518 -16.95 26.71 -2.62
N GLY A 519 -16.36 26.76 -3.81
CA GLY A 519 -17.00 27.37 -4.98
C GLY A 519 -18.34 26.68 -5.32
N ILE A 520 -19.37 27.48 -5.62
CA ILE A 520 -20.74 26.98 -5.83
C ILE A 520 -20.84 25.95 -6.96
N ASP A 521 -20.02 26.08 -8.02
CA ASP A 521 -19.99 25.12 -9.11
C ASP A 521 -19.44 23.76 -8.65
N VAL A 522 -18.37 23.75 -7.86
CA VAL A 522 -17.80 22.51 -7.28
C VAL A 522 -18.82 21.83 -6.37
N LEU A 523 -19.46 22.61 -5.48
CA LEU A 523 -20.50 22.11 -4.58
C LEU A 523 -21.66 21.48 -5.37
N ARG A 524 -22.15 22.14 -6.42
CA ARG A 524 -23.24 21.63 -7.26
C ARG A 524 -22.85 20.31 -7.94
N ARG A 525 -21.63 20.22 -8.48
CA ARG A 525 -21.13 19.00 -9.14
C ARG A 525 -21.01 17.83 -8.16
N LEU A 526 -20.44 18.08 -6.98
CA LEU A 526 -20.30 17.08 -5.93
C LEU A 526 -21.64 16.62 -5.35
N ALA A 527 -22.62 17.52 -5.22
CA ALA A 527 -23.92 17.22 -4.62
C ALA A 527 -24.87 16.48 -5.58
N PHE A 528 -24.92 16.92 -6.85
CA PHE A 528 -25.93 16.47 -7.82
C PHE A 528 -25.38 15.60 -8.96
N LEU A 529 -24.06 15.50 -9.10
CA LEU A 529 -23.39 14.62 -10.08
C LEU A 529 -23.68 14.96 -11.55
N GLU A 530 -24.10 16.20 -11.85
CA GLU A 530 -24.42 16.70 -13.20
C GLU A 530 -25.25 15.70 -14.04
N PRO A 531 -26.48 15.37 -13.62
CA PRO A 531 -27.19 14.17 -14.08
C PRO A 531 -27.58 14.19 -15.57
N GLY A 532 -27.36 15.29 -16.30
CA GLY A 532 -27.58 15.39 -17.74
C GLY A 532 -29.02 15.19 -18.24
N GLN A 533 -29.95 14.77 -17.37
CA GLN A 533 -31.32 14.41 -17.71
C GLN A 533 -32.31 15.53 -17.38
N PHE A 534 -32.98 16.06 -18.40
CA PHE A 534 -34.04 17.05 -18.24
C PHE A 534 -35.29 16.41 -17.62
N GLY A 535 -35.75 16.92 -16.48
CA GLY A 535 -36.93 16.41 -15.77
C GLY A 535 -36.72 15.10 -15.00
N GLY A 536 -35.46 14.72 -14.71
CA GLY A 536 -35.15 13.52 -13.95
C GLY A 536 -35.44 13.61 -12.44
N GLU A 537 -35.60 12.45 -11.80
CA GLU A 537 -35.77 12.30 -10.35
C GLU A 537 -34.40 12.34 -9.64
N MET A 538 -34.15 13.47 -8.99
CA MET A 538 -32.86 13.79 -8.37
C MET A 538 -32.90 13.85 -6.84
N SER A 539 -34.06 13.66 -6.20
CA SER A 539 -34.16 13.67 -4.74
C SER A 539 -33.29 12.59 -4.09
N GLU A 540 -33.14 11.45 -4.75
CA GLU A 540 -32.27 10.33 -4.34
C GLU A 540 -31.17 10.02 -5.38
N LEU A 541 -30.93 10.94 -6.33
CA LEU A 541 -29.95 10.82 -7.41
C LEU A 541 -30.21 9.64 -8.37
N ASP A 542 -31.44 9.17 -8.51
CA ASP A 542 -31.74 7.96 -9.29
C ASP A 542 -31.43 8.09 -10.78
N ASP A 543 -31.52 9.30 -11.31
CA ASP A 543 -31.21 9.60 -12.70
C ASP A 543 -29.75 10.05 -12.93
N ALA A 544 -28.90 10.04 -11.89
CA ALA A 544 -27.46 10.25 -12.08
C ALA A 544 -26.79 9.03 -12.75
N GLY A 545 -25.64 9.22 -13.40
CA GLY A 545 -24.80 8.14 -13.90
C GLY A 545 -24.10 7.36 -12.78
N THR A 546 -23.71 6.10 -13.03
CA THR A 546 -22.94 5.31 -12.04
C THR A 546 -21.53 5.86 -11.84
N TYR A 547 -20.89 6.36 -12.90
CA TYR A 547 -19.56 6.95 -12.82
C TYR A 547 -19.64 8.45 -12.58
N PHE A 548 -18.81 8.94 -11.66
CA PHE A 548 -18.61 10.36 -11.42
C PHE A 548 -17.11 10.67 -11.37
N ASN A 549 -16.72 11.79 -11.95
CA ASN A 549 -15.38 12.34 -11.88
C ASN A 549 -15.43 13.86 -11.85
N LEU A 550 -14.87 14.45 -10.79
CA LEU A 550 -14.74 15.90 -10.68
C LEU A 550 -13.52 16.43 -11.46
N GLY A 551 -12.50 15.60 -11.64
CA GLY A 551 -11.13 15.97 -12.00
C GLY A 551 -10.23 16.16 -10.78
N ALA A 552 -8.94 16.42 -11.01
CA ALA A 552 -8.04 16.85 -9.95
C ALA A 552 -8.29 18.33 -9.64
N ILE A 553 -8.74 18.63 -8.43
CA ILE A 553 -8.96 20.01 -7.97
C ILE A 553 -7.94 20.38 -6.90
N LYS A 554 -7.52 21.64 -6.87
CA LYS A 554 -6.64 22.11 -5.79
C LYS A 554 -7.35 21.99 -4.44
N ALA A 555 -6.63 21.61 -3.39
CA ALA A 555 -7.16 21.60 -2.04
C ALA A 555 -7.72 23.00 -1.67
N PRO A 556 -8.82 23.08 -0.90
CA PRO A 556 -9.33 24.36 -0.40
C PRO A 556 -8.39 24.96 0.66
N ASP A 557 -8.79 26.06 1.30
CA ASP A 557 -8.00 26.66 2.37
C ASP A 557 -7.81 25.72 3.57
N ALA A 558 -6.82 25.99 4.41
CA ALA A 558 -6.54 25.19 5.60
C ALA A 558 -7.74 25.07 6.55
N GLY A 559 -8.12 23.84 6.87
CA GLY A 559 -9.32 23.53 7.64
C GLY A 559 -9.58 22.02 7.75
N THR A 560 -10.55 21.65 8.57
CA THR A 560 -11.16 20.30 8.54
C THR A 560 -12.55 20.39 7.95
N TYR A 561 -12.77 19.70 6.84
CA TYR A 561 -14.03 19.68 6.13
C TYR A 561 -14.71 18.32 6.35
N HIS A 562 -15.83 18.33 7.06
CA HIS A 562 -16.66 17.16 7.28
C HIS A 562 -17.71 17.06 6.17
N TYR A 563 -17.80 15.89 5.53
CA TYR A 563 -18.74 15.65 4.45
C TYR A 563 -19.40 14.28 4.55
N MET A 564 -20.54 14.15 3.88
CA MET A 564 -21.31 12.91 3.84
C MET A 564 -21.89 12.67 2.44
N CYS A 565 -22.26 11.42 2.16
CA CYS A 565 -23.15 11.09 1.05
C CYS A 565 -24.60 11.15 1.52
N THR A 566 -25.44 11.99 0.92
CA THR A 566 -26.85 12.11 1.31
C THR A 566 -27.65 10.82 1.05
N ARG A 567 -27.27 10.05 0.04
CA ARG A 567 -27.97 8.81 -0.34
C ARG A 567 -27.61 7.63 0.55
N ASN A 568 -26.34 7.54 0.95
CA ASN A 568 -25.80 6.37 1.66
C ASN A 568 -25.54 6.64 3.15
N ASN A 569 -25.74 7.86 3.64
CA ASN A 569 -25.79 8.16 5.06
C ASN A 569 -27.20 7.91 5.62
N ALA A 570 -27.37 6.86 6.41
CA ALA A 570 -28.62 6.48 7.05
C ALA A 570 -28.36 6.02 8.48
N PHE A 571 -28.68 6.88 9.46
CA PHE A 571 -28.37 6.73 10.89
C PHE A 571 -28.67 5.34 11.51
N THR A 572 -29.59 4.58 10.93
CA THR A 572 -29.97 3.25 11.43
C THR A 572 -28.98 2.15 11.09
N ASN A 573 -28.22 2.23 9.99
CA ASN A 573 -27.35 1.14 9.53
C ASN A 573 -26.25 1.48 8.51
N ARG A 574 -26.07 2.73 8.07
CA ARG A 574 -25.00 3.15 7.13
C ARG A 574 -24.51 4.56 7.45
N ASP A 575 -23.20 4.80 7.39
CA ASP A 575 -22.59 6.09 7.78
C ASP A 575 -21.50 6.52 6.81
N GLN A 576 -21.83 6.68 5.51
CA GLN A 576 -20.86 7.14 4.51
C GLN A 576 -20.52 8.62 4.73
N LYS A 577 -19.48 8.85 5.53
CA LYS A 577 -18.96 10.16 5.94
C LYS A 577 -17.44 10.19 5.81
N GLY A 578 -16.88 11.37 5.60
CA GLY A 578 -15.45 11.55 5.48
C GLY A 578 -14.99 12.90 6.01
N ARG A 579 -13.67 12.99 6.20
CA ARG A 579 -12.92 14.20 6.55
C ARG A 579 -11.89 14.49 5.48
N LEU A 580 -11.81 15.76 5.12
CA LEU A 580 -10.65 16.33 4.44
C LEU A 580 -9.97 17.29 5.39
N HIS A 581 -8.76 16.95 5.81
CA HIS A 581 -7.89 17.80 6.61
C HIS A 581 -6.91 18.50 5.67
N VAL A 582 -7.07 19.80 5.48
CA VAL A 582 -6.14 20.62 4.73
C VAL A 582 -5.22 21.35 5.69
N HIS A 583 -3.93 21.07 5.58
CA HIS A 583 -2.90 21.68 6.42
C HIS A 583 -2.25 22.86 5.68
N PRO A 584 -1.90 23.95 6.40
CA PRO A 584 -1.17 25.09 5.83
C PRO A 584 0.34 24.80 5.68
N TYR A 585 0.69 23.53 5.53
CA TYR A 585 2.05 23.04 5.51
C TYR A 585 2.14 21.70 4.78
N THR A 586 3.33 21.40 4.26
CA THR A 586 3.58 20.11 3.60
C THR A 586 3.77 19.00 4.62
N MET A 587 3.28 17.82 4.28
CA MET A 587 3.49 16.62 5.08
C MET A 587 3.70 15.37 4.21
N GLU A 588 4.34 14.38 4.81
CA GLU A 588 4.41 13.03 4.29
C GLU A 588 4.27 12.03 5.44
N THR A 589 3.46 10.99 5.22
CA THR A 589 3.25 9.91 6.18
C THR A 589 3.61 8.59 5.53
N ARG A 590 4.42 7.78 6.21
CA ARG A 590 4.82 6.45 5.73
C ARG A 590 5.12 5.50 6.90
N SER A 591 4.80 4.22 6.71
CA SER A 591 5.24 3.15 7.62
C SER A 591 6.69 2.75 7.31
N ILE A 592 7.57 2.77 8.32
CA ILE A 592 8.99 2.40 8.23
C ILE A 592 9.31 1.39 9.33
N GLY A 593 10.00 0.30 8.99
CA GLY A 593 10.40 -0.76 9.90
C GLY A 593 11.89 -1.10 9.81
N GLN A 594 12.23 -2.37 9.95
CA GLN A 594 13.59 -2.93 9.93
C GLN A 594 14.29 -2.74 8.60
N MET A 595 13.57 -2.61 7.49
CA MET A 595 14.19 -2.32 6.18
C MET A 595 14.64 -0.85 6.03
N GLY A 596 14.38 -0.01 7.04
CA GLY A 596 14.64 1.41 6.93
C GLY A 596 13.78 2.08 5.86
N GLY A 597 14.12 3.31 5.52
CA GLY A 597 13.39 4.10 4.53
C GLY A 597 13.58 5.60 4.72
N THR A 598 12.94 6.38 3.85
CA THR A 598 13.03 7.83 3.88
C THR A 598 11.64 8.47 3.81
N LEU A 599 11.49 9.62 4.47
CA LEU A 599 10.40 10.57 4.25
C LEU A 599 11.01 11.90 3.76
N GLN A 600 10.35 12.53 2.80
CA GLN A 600 10.77 13.75 2.13
C GLN A 600 9.66 14.82 2.23
N ALA A 601 9.92 15.84 3.05
CA ALA A 601 9.14 17.08 3.02
C ALA A 601 9.64 17.99 1.87
N LYS A 602 9.23 19.26 1.87
CA LYS A 602 9.57 20.20 0.79
C LYS A 602 11.07 20.51 0.77
N LYS A 603 11.66 20.80 1.93
CA LYS A 603 13.09 21.16 2.09
C LYS A 603 13.84 20.24 3.04
N SER A 604 13.11 19.41 3.78
CA SER A 604 13.68 18.56 4.83
C SER A 604 13.48 17.08 4.54
N LYS A 605 14.41 16.24 5.02
CA LYS A 605 14.42 14.79 4.80
C LYS A 605 14.68 14.05 6.11
N LEU A 606 13.98 12.95 6.30
CA LEU A 606 14.26 11.97 7.35
C LEU A 606 14.70 10.66 6.71
N SER A 607 15.83 10.11 7.16
CA SER A 607 16.37 8.83 6.68
C SER A 607 16.59 7.88 7.84
N VAL A 608 16.05 6.66 7.71
CA VAL A 608 16.17 5.57 8.68
C VAL A 608 16.96 4.45 8.01
N ASP A 609 18.12 4.11 8.58
CA ASP A 609 18.91 2.98 8.11
C ASP A 609 18.28 1.64 8.53
N GLU A 610 18.68 0.55 7.87
CA GLU A 610 18.22 -0.78 8.21
C GLU A 610 18.46 -1.12 9.69
N LYS A 611 17.49 -1.82 10.28
CA LYS A 611 17.47 -2.28 11.67
C LYS A 611 17.46 -1.16 12.71
N VAL A 612 17.33 0.12 12.33
CA VAL A 612 17.16 1.22 13.30
C VAL A 612 15.86 1.09 14.09
N PHE A 613 14.81 0.56 13.45
CA PHE A 613 13.57 0.15 14.09
C PHE A 613 13.42 -1.37 14.05
N ASN A 614 12.98 -1.97 15.15
CA ASN A 614 12.68 -3.41 15.23
C ASN A 614 11.26 -3.78 14.80
N ILE A 615 10.35 -2.80 14.71
CA ILE A 615 8.96 -3.00 14.30
C ILE A 615 8.55 -1.91 13.32
N LEU A 616 7.56 -2.22 12.49
CA LEU A 616 6.93 -1.24 11.62
C LEU A 616 6.29 -0.11 12.44
N ARG A 617 6.59 1.13 12.07
CA ARG A 617 6.04 2.34 12.70
C ARG A 617 5.58 3.31 11.63
N THR A 618 4.37 3.81 11.76
CA THR A 618 3.90 4.96 10.96
C THR A 618 4.58 6.22 11.45
N LEU A 619 5.36 6.85 10.58
CA LEU A 619 5.99 8.14 10.80
C LEU A 619 5.30 9.21 9.97
N SER A 620 5.22 10.43 10.51
CA SER A 620 4.83 11.63 9.77
C SER A 620 5.94 12.67 9.88
N LEU A 621 6.30 13.25 8.74
CA LEU A 621 7.22 14.36 8.61
C LEU A 621 6.42 15.58 8.14
N GLU A 622 6.31 16.60 8.99
CA GLU A 622 5.56 17.82 8.68
C GLU A 622 6.51 19.03 8.70
N GLU A 623 6.42 19.89 7.71
CA GLU A 623 7.28 21.06 7.59
C GLU A 623 6.44 22.34 7.66
N TRP A 624 6.39 22.93 8.86
CA TRP A 624 5.54 24.08 9.15
C TRP A 624 6.29 25.37 8.85
N PRO A 625 5.74 26.25 7.98
CA PRO A 625 6.24 27.60 7.84
C PRO A 625 6.37 28.30 9.20
N VAL A 626 7.33 29.20 9.33
CA VAL A 626 7.56 29.96 10.58
C VAL A 626 6.27 30.57 11.15
N GLU A 627 5.40 31.08 10.28
CA GLU A 627 4.09 31.62 10.69
C GLU A 627 3.18 30.55 11.31
N ALA A 628 3.05 29.39 10.68
CA ALA A 628 2.22 28.28 11.17
C ALA A 628 2.77 27.71 12.49
N GLY A 629 4.09 27.56 12.60
CA GLY A 629 4.75 27.14 13.84
C GLY A 629 4.60 28.16 14.97
N SER A 630 4.70 29.46 14.65
CA SER A 630 4.49 30.54 15.63
C SER A 630 3.04 30.58 16.14
N LYS A 631 2.05 30.42 15.25
CA LYS A 631 0.63 30.30 15.64
C LYS A 631 0.39 29.09 16.57
N LYS A 632 1.04 27.94 16.33
CA LYS A 632 0.95 26.76 17.21
C LYS A 632 1.58 27.01 18.60
N LEU A 633 2.65 27.81 18.67
CA LEU A 633 3.24 28.25 19.95
C LEU A 633 2.30 29.19 20.70
N GLU A 634 1.76 30.20 20.01
CA GLU A 634 0.85 31.20 20.57
C GLU A 634 -0.43 30.57 21.12
N SER A 635 -1.01 29.58 20.43
CA SER A 635 -2.22 28.88 20.88
C SER A 635 -2.02 28.11 22.20
N LYS A 636 -0.76 27.86 22.60
CA LYS A 636 -0.38 27.26 23.89
C LYS A 636 0.16 28.28 24.88
N ASN A 637 0.05 29.58 24.59
CA ASN A 637 0.67 30.67 25.35
C ASN A 637 2.20 30.47 25.53
N LYS A 638 2.87 30.05 24.46
CA LYS A 638 4.31 29.81 24.43
C LYS A 638 5.00 30.70 23.40
N LYS A 639 6.30 30.86 23.59
CA LYS A 639 7.23 31.48 22.64
C LYS A 639 8.53 30.70 22.66
N ILE A 640 9.28 30.75 21.56
CA ILE A 640 10.64 30.23 21.56
C ILE A 640 11.53 31.16 22.40
N THR A 641 12.33 30.57 23.30
CA THR A 641 13.20 31.31 24.24
C THR A 641 14.68 31.15 23.94
N VAL A 642 14.99 30.50 22.81
CA VAL A 642 16.35 30.16 22.38
C VAL A 642 16.62 30.69 20.98
N GLY A 643 17.83 31.21 20.78
CA GLY A 643 18.22 31.93 19.56
C GLY A 643 17.43 33.22 19.32
N ASP A 644 17.93 34.04 18.41
CA ASP A 644 17.42 35.39 18.14
C ASP A 644 16.42 35.39 16.97
N ASP A 645 16.82 34.90 15.80
CA ASP A 645 16.02 34.90 14.59
C ASP A 645 15.82 33.47 14.03
N TYR A 646 14.78 33.27 13.21
CA TYR A 646 14.52 31.97 12.58
C TYR A 646 15.48 31.77 11.41
N ALA A 647 16.12 30.59 11.37
CA ALA A 647 17.00 30.17 10.29
C ALA A 647 16.45 28.96 9.51
N SER A 648 15.28 28.45 9.87
CA SER A 648 14.53 27.43 9.10
C SER A 648 13.04 27.52 9.41
N ASP A 649 12.25 26.82 8.59
CA ASP A 649 10.90 26.39 8.96
C ASP A 649 10.94 25.37 10.11
N PHE A 650 9.82 25.12 10.78
CA PHE A 650 9.75 24.08 11.82
C PHE A 650 9.56 22.72 11.16
N LEU A 651 10.29 21.71 11.64
CA LEU A 651 10.14 20.33 11.19
C LEU A 651 9.60 19.47 12.34
N ARG A 652 8.41 18.91 12.17
CA ARG A 652 7.86 17.93 13.12
C ARG A 652 8.07 16.51 12.62
N VAL A 653 8.62 15.68 13.49
CA VAL A 653 8.71 14.23 13.32
C VAL A 653 7.77 13.57 14.32
N TYR A 654 6.68 12.96 13.84
CA TYR A 654 5.75 12.19 14.65
C TYR A 654 5.99 10.68 14.45
N PRO A 655 5.86 9.83 15.50
CA PRO A 655 5.55 10.16 16.89
C PRO A 655 6.65 10.95 17.62
N GLU A 656 6.25 11.93 18.44
CA GLU A 656 7.18 12.79 19.20
C GLU A 656 7.72 12.15 20.48
N LYS A 657 8.12 10.89 20.38
CA LYS A 657 8.69 10.09 21.47
C LYS A 657 9.91 9.36 20.97
N LYS A 658 10.58 8.62 21.85
CA LYS A 658 11.62 7.68 21.44
C LYS A 658 11.02 6.63 20.50
N ILE A 659 11.50 6.63 19.27
CA ILE A 659 11.05 5.76 18.18
C ILE A 659 12.17 4.85 17.70
N ALA A 660 13.42 5.31 17.77
CA ALA A 660 14.60 4.49 17.53
C ALA A 660 14.85 3.54 18.70
N ASP A 661 15.35 2.35 18.40
CA ASP A 661 15.76 1.40 19.43
C ASP A 661 16.94 1.95 20.25
N SER A 662 17.10 1.46 21.48
CA SER A 662 17.71 2.19 22.60
C SER A 662 19.06 2.87 22.33
N THR A 663 19.89 2.30 21.45
CA THR A 663 21.23 2.79 21.08
C THR A 663 21.36 3.33 19.65
N LYS A 664 20.33 3.20 18.81
CA LYS A 664 20.37 3.57 17.39
C LYS A 664 19.81 4.96 17.16
N THR A 665 20.13 5.56 16.02
CA THR A 665 19.65 6.88 15.60
C THR A 665 19.18 6.83 14.16
N PHE A 666 18.33 7.79 13.79
CA PHE A 666 17.99 8.11 12.41
C PHE A 666 18.49 9.51 12.06
N THR A 667 18.68 9.76 10.77
CA THR A 667 19.23 11.01 10.26
C THR A 667 18.11 11.97 9.90
N ILE A 668 18.22 13.21 10.35
CA ILE A 668 17.39 14.32 9.87
C ILE A 668 18.29 15.32 9.14
N GLU A 669 17.85 15.72 7.95
CA GLU A 669 18.42 16.81 7.17
C GLU A 669 17.38 17.93 7.10
N MET A 670 17.75 19.12 7.56
CA MET A 670 16.93 20.34 7.49
C MET A 670 17.64 21.38 6.64
N GLU A 671 16.93 22.01 5.71
CA GLU A 671 17.43 23.22 5.05
C GLU A 671 17.49 24.37 6.05
N VAL A 672 18.59 25.12 6.02
CA VAL A 672 18.82 26.29 6.87
C VAL A 672 19.30 27.48 6.05
N ASP A 673 18.92 28.68 6.48
CA ASP A 673 19.37 29.92 5.88
C ASP A 673 20.89 30.11 6.13
N SER A 674 21.68 29.80 5.11
CA SER A 674 23.15 29.93 5.12
C SER A 674 23.66 31.38 5.21
N SER A 675 22.79 32.38 5.07
CA SER A 675 23.15 33.79 5.26
C SER A 675 23.24 34.18 6.75
N GLN A 676 22.68 33.37 7.64
CA GLN A 676 22.68 33.60 9.08
C GLN A 676 23.96 33.07 9.73
N ASN A 677 24.52 33.83 10.66
CA ASN A 677 25.68 33.42 11.45
C ASN A 677 25.25 32.63 12.70
N ASP A 678 26.08 31.67 13.13
CA ASP A 678 25.88 30.83 14.33
C ASP A 678 24.46 30.21 14.42
N VAL A 679 24.10 29.47 13.37
CA VAL A 679 22.85 28.70 13.32
C VAL A 679 22.94 27.49 14.25
N GLN A 680 21.90 27.28 15.05
CA GLN A 680 21.80 26.17 16.00
C GLN A 680 20.41 25.54 15.91
N ILE A 681 20.36 24.22 16.06
CA ILE A 681 19.11 23.45 16.00
C ILE A 681 18.58 23.24 17.42
N TYR A 682 17.28 23.42 17.58
CA TYR A 682 16.58 23.19 18.84
C TYR A 682 15.39 22.25 18.64
N ARG A 683 15.14 21.41 19.63
CA ARG A 683 14.02 20.45 19.67
C ARG A 683 13.09 20.73 20.84
N SER A 684 11.80 20.55 20.64
CA SER A 684 10.74 20.59 21.65
C SER A 684 9.65 19.54 21.36
N HIS A 685 8.66 19.42 22.26
CA HIS A 685 7.42 18.67 22.04
C HIS A 685 6.24 19.62 21.72
N SER A 686 5.36 19.24 20.79
CA SER A 686 4.22 20.05 20.36
C SER A 686 3.08 20.12 21.37
N ASP A 687 3.03 19.18 22.32
CA ASP A 687 1.99 19.15 23.36
C ASP A 687 1.96 20.44 24.19
N ASN A 688 3.13 20.99 24.50
CA ASN A 688 3.25 22.15 25.40
C ASN A 688 4.36 23.15 25.06
N PHE A 689 5.26 22.85 24.12
CA PHE A 689 6.43 23.67 23.80
C PHE A 689 7.20 24.21 25.03
N ALA A 690 7.26 23.45 26.12
CA ALA A 690 7.72 23.94 27.41
C ALA A 690 9.25 24.09 27.49
N THR A 691 10.00 23.27 26.75
CA THR A 691 11.46 23.26 26.82
C THR A 691 12.06 23.03 25.45
N TRP A 692 12.98 23.91 25.08
CA TRP A 692 13.77 23.82 23.86
C TRP A 692 15.19 23.32 24.20
N THR A 693 15.57 22.18 23.63
CA THR A 693 16.87 21.56 23.86
C THR A 693 17.73 21.70 22.62
N LYS A 694 18.97 22.17 22.77
CA LYS A 694 19.92 22.27 21.66
C LYS A 694 20.27 20.87 21.15
N VAL A 695 20.20 20.69 19.84
CA VAL A 695 20.55 19.44 19.14
C VAL A 695 21.92 19.60 18.48
N PRO A 696 22.89 18.72 18.76
CA PRO A 696 24.15 18.71 18.03
C PRO A 696 23.90 18.44 16.54
N ALA A 697 24.24 19.39 15.70
CA ALA A 697 24.04 19.31 14.25
C ALA A 697 25.30 19.77 13.52
N LYS A 698 25.57 19.13 12.38
CA LYS A 698 26.59 19.55 11.42
C LYS A 698 25.91 20.43 10.38
N ILE A 699 26.40 21.66 10.22
CA ILE A 699 25.85 22.60 9.23
C ILE A 699 26.85 22.76 8.09
N GLU A 700 26.47 22.31 6.90
CA GLU A 700 27.26 22.39 5.68
C GLU A 700 26.32 22.64 4.49
N ASP A 701 26.75 23.48 3.55
CA ASP A 701 26.04 23.74 2.28
C ASP A 701 24.55 24.09 2.43
N GLY A 702 24.22 24.92 3.44
CA GLY A 702 22.84 25.35 3.70
C GLY A 702 21.94 24.26 4.29
N LYS A 703 22.51 23.17 4.81
CA LYS A 703 21.78 22.10 5.48
C LYS A 703 22.32 21.83 6.86
N ALA A 704 21.43 21.63 7.82
CA ALA A 704 21.73 21.05 9.11
C ALA A 704 21.43 19.55 9.09
N VAL A 705 22.46 18.74 9.33
CA VAL A 705 22.37 17.28 9.40
C VAL A 705 22.63 16.84 10.83
N PHE A 706 21.71 16.07 11.41
CA PHE A 706 21.84 15.58 12.78
C PHE A 706 21.20 14.22 12.98
N GLN A 707 21.62 13.55 14.05
CA GLN A 707 21.13 12.24 14.46
C GLN A 707 20.10 12.40 15.58
N ALA A 708 19.00 11.66 15.50
CA ALA A 708 17.94 11.67 16.51
C ALA A 708 17.54 10.24 16.90
N GLN A 709 17.10 10.07 18.15
CA GLN A 709 16.45 8.83 18.63
C GLN A 709 14.94 8.98 18.79
N GLU A 710 14.48 10.22 18.83
CA GLU A 710 13.13 10.59 19.19
C GLU A 710 12.56 11.57 18.16
N GLY A 711 11.26 11.48 17.90
CA GLY A 711 10.57 12.52 17.17
C GLY A 711 10.45 13.80 18.00
N GLY A 712 9.82 14.84 17.44
CA GLY A 712 9.65 16.13 18.09
C GLY A 712 9.51 17.24 17.07
N VAL A 713 9.40 18.46 17.55
CA VAL A 713 9.43 19.67 16.73
C VAL A 713 10.84 20.25 16.76
N TYR A 714 11.48 20.32 15.60
CA TYR A 714 12.81 20.85 15.38
C TYR A 714 12.72 22.22 14.69
N VAL A 715 13.64 23.12 15.02
CA VAL A 715 13.76 24.43 14.36
C VAL A 715 15.20 24.93 14.44
N ALA A 716 15.68 25.55 13.36
CA ALA A 716 16.96 26.24 13.33
C ALA A 716 16.78 27.70 13.72
N ARG A 717 17.66 28.19 14.60
CA ARG A 717 17.67 29.58 15.06
C ARG A 717 19.09 30.13 14.95
N SER A 718 19.22 31.39 14.56
CA SER A 718 20.52 32.09 14.55
C SER A 718 20.80 32.74 15.90
N ASN A 719 22.08 32.92 16.23
CA ASN A 719 22.51 33.73 17.36
C ASN A 719 23.32 34.91 16.87
N ARG A 720 22.94 36.12 17.28
CA ARG A 720 23.71 37.32 17.04
C ARG A 720 24.97 37.25 17.89
N ASN A 721 26.14 37.48 17.28
CA ASN A 721 27.40 37.54 18.01
C ASN A 721 27.47 38.87 18.80
N VAL A 722 26.82 38.89 19.97
CA VAL A 722 26.74 40.07 20.85
C VAL A 722 28.13 40.58 21.23
N ALA A 723 29.14 39.70 21.35
CA ALA A 723 30.52 40.09 21.65
C ALA A 723 31.16 40.91 20.51
N LEU A 724 30.91 40.54 19.25
CA LEU A 724 31.37 41.30 18.09
C LEU A 724 30.67 42.68 18.01
N ILE A 725 29.36 42.72 18.23
CA ILE A 725 28.56 43.96 18.18
C ILE A 725 28.98 44.91 19.29
N VAL A 726 29.11 44.42 20.53
CA VAL A 726 29.58 45.21 21.68
C VAL A 726 31.03 45.65 21.46
N GLY A 727 31.90 44.78 20.95
CA GLY A 727 33.29 45.12 20.61
C GLY A 727 33.40 46.23 19.57
N LEU A 728 32.63 46.16 18.48
CA LEU A 728 32.56 47.21 17.46
C LEU A 728 31.98 48.51 18.01
N THR A 729 30.93 48.43 18.82
CA THR A 729 30.30 49.61 19.42
C THR A 729 31.25 50.33 20.37
N ILE A 730 31.94 49.58 21.24
CA ILE A 730 32.98 50.13 22.13
C ILE A 730 34.12 50.73 21.30
N PHE A 731 34.57 50.06 20.24
CA PHE A 731 35.61 50.57 19.35
C PHE A 731 35.22 51.93 18.75
N PHE A 732 34.01 52.07 18.20
CA PHE A 732 33.54 53.33 17.64
C PHE A 732 33.35 54.44 18.70
N ILE A 733 32.90 54.10 19.91
CA ILE A 733 32.79 55.06 21.02
C ILE A 733 34.18 55.56 21.43
N VAL A 734 35.16 54.66 21.60
CA VAL A 734 36.54 55.02 21.94
C VAL A 734 37.16 55.88 20.84
N LEU A 735 36.95 55.52 19.56
CA LEU A 735 37.42 56.30 18.42
C LEU A 735 36.83 57.72 18.42
N ALA A 736 35.52 57.86 18.69
CA ALA A 736 34.87 59.17 18.80
C ALA A 736 35.43 60.00 19.96
N ILE A 737 35.69 59.39 21.11
CA ILE A 737 36.32 60.06 22.26
C ILE A 737 37.75 60.52 21.92
N ILE A 738 38.53 59.71 21.22
CA ILE A 738 39.90 60.09 20.78
C ILE A 738 39.85 61.24 19.78
N ILE A 739 38.91 61.22 18.82
CA ILE A 739 38.75 62.30 17.82
C ILE A 739 38.32 63.59 18.51
N ILE A 740 37.30 63.55 19.38
CA ILE A 740 36.78 64.71 20.10
C ILE A 740 37.82 65.24 21.10
N GLY A 741 38.44 64.35 21.87
CA GLY A 741 39.51 64.69 22.80
C GLY A 741 40.73 65.28 22.09
N GLY A 742 41.13 64.70 20.95
CA GLY A 742 42.16 65.22 20.06
C GLY A 742 41.80 66.61 19.54
N PHE A 743 40.57 66.80 19.05
CA PHE A 743 40.09 68.10 18.57
C PHE A 743 40.12 69.18 19.67
N ILE A 744 39.65 68.85 20.88
CA ILE A 744 39.68 69.76 22.05
C ILE A 744 41.12 70.06 22.46
N TYR A 745 42.00 69.05 22.51
CA TYR A 745 43.41 69.19 22.86
C TYR A 745 44.15 70.09 21.87
N PHE A 746 43.99 69.84 20.56
CA PHE A 746 44.63 70.62 19.51
C PHE A 746 44.05 72.03 19.37
N ARG A 747 42.78 72.23 19.73
CA ARG A 747 42.17 73.58 19.84
C ARG A 747 42.77 74.40 21.00
N ARG A 748 43.13 73.76 22.11
CA ARG A 748 43.81 74.43 23.25
C ARG A 748 45.33 74.54 23.07
N HIS A 749 45.93 73.71 22.23
CA HIS A 749 47.38 73.69 21.95
C HIS A 749 47.70 73.77 20.44
N PRO A 750 47.41 74.90 19.78
CA PRO A 750 47.57 75.04 18.33
C PRO A 750 49.01 74.87 17.83
N LYS A 751 50.02 75.17 18.67
CA LYS A 751 51.44 74.97 18.34
C LYS A 751 51.83 73.49 18.18
N LYS A 752 51.23 72.59 18.98
CA LYS A 752 51.47 71.13 18.86
C LYS A 752 50.78 70.52 17.65
N PHE A 753 49.61 71.05 17.26
CA PHE A 753 48.94 70.63 16.02
C PHE A 753 49.79 70.97 14.78
N GLN A 754 50.43 72.15 14.78
CA GLN A 754 51.38 72.56 13.74
C GLN A 754 52.61 71.65 13.67
N GLU A 755 53.18 71.23 14.81
CA GLU A 755 54.28 70.25 14.86
C GLU A 755 53.87 68.89 14.27
N VAL A 756 52.69 68.38 14.63
CA VAL A 756 52.13 67.12 14.11
C VAL A 756 51.92 67.18 12.60
N ILE A 757 51.33 68.28 12.09
CA ILE A 757 51.18 68.50 10.64
C ILE A 757 52.55 68.61 9.95
N SER A 758 53.53 69.27 10.58
CA SER A 758 54.89 69.38 10.01
C SER A 758 55.59 68.03 9.93
N ASN A 759 55.40 67.17 10.93
CA ASN A 759 55.97 65.82 10.96
C ASN A 759 55.25 64.90 9.96
N MET A 760 53.93 64.98 9.83
CA MET A 760 53.21 64.24 8.78
C MET A 760 53.64 64.67 7.37
N ARG A 761 53.83 65.96 7.12
CA ARG A 761 54.39 66.46 5.84
C ARG A 761 55.84 66.04 5.60
N LYS A 762 56.65 65.87 6.65
CA LYS A 762 58.01 65.29 6.53
C LYS A 762 57.96 63.80 6.21
N THR A 763 57.04 63.05 6.81
CA THR A 763 56.82 61.62 6.53
C THR A 763 56.26 61.39 5.13
N GLU A 764 55.29 62.21 4.69
CA GLU A 764 54.74 62.20 3.33
C GLU A 764 55.83 62.52 2.28
N ARG A 765 56.68 63.52 2.54
CA ARG A 765 57.88 63.80 1.71
C ARG A 765 58.92 62.68 1.74
N SER A 766 59.00 61.90 2.82
CA SER A 766 59.87 60.73 2.94
C SER A 766 59.31 59.51 2.20
N LEU A 767 57.99 59.37 2.10
CA LEU A 767 57.30 58.31 1.35
C LEU A 767 57.28 58.61 -0.15
N HIS A 768 57.10 59.89 -0.55
CA HIS A 768 57.20 60.32 -1.95
C HIS A 768 58.62 60.27 -2.53
N LYS A 769 59.66 60.19 -1.70
CA LYS A 769 61.06 59.96 -2.13
C LYS A 769 61.41 58.48 -2.31
N LYS A 770 60.48 57.56 -2.04
CA LYS A 770 60.67 56.10 -2.13
C LYS A 770 59.74 55.40 -3.14
N VAL A 771 59.14 56.16 -4.05
CA VAL A 771 58.46 55.65 -5.24
C VAL A 771 59.21 56.11 -6.47
#